data_AF-A0AAV7SHS8-F1
#
_entry.id   AF-A0AAV7SHS8-F1
#
_cell.length_a   1.000
_cell.length_b   1.000
_cell.length_c   1.000
_cell.angle_alpha   90.00
_cell.angle_beta   90.00
_cell.angle_gamma   90.00
#
_symmetry.space_group_name_H-M   'P 1'
#
loop_
_entity.id
_entity.type
_entity.pdbx_description
1 polymer ?
#
loop_
_entity_poly.entity_id
_entity_poly.type
_entity_poly.pdbx_seq_one_letter_code
_entity_poly.pdbx_strand_id
1 'polypeptide(L)'
;MLICQADPFKKFRHPKSWTPQCGRNPVLDTYILSINKLIKESTPKRIFDNITREERQALYHLQQRTDVIIKPADKGGAVVAMKVCDYIEEGIRQLMDTNTYKPLETDPTEDLNKEIKNMVAKYRSLNLIDDTADILVHPKPRPGRFYMLPKIHKMNNPGRPIISGNDTATERLSLFVDLHLQPIVQQLPSFVKDTSHFLQIIEKLNQTYTFDDDTLLATFDVTSLYTNIPHDDGLMALSEAPNKRTVKKPSTNVPTNFARVILKSNNFTFNGKHYLQIQGTSMGTRMAPSYANIFMGKLEDYILASSNIKPLVWLRYIDDIFIIWNAGSRTLEQFTAFINNCGSGMRYVIYIMYPLMSLWMTLWSYISRNRVNQILLFFIVLMFGMFWYNSTASYTEPEPKSNTEPVDASDDIPVVICVAAGRLGGAIAAINSIYSNTNARVVFYLVGLKNTIPHVRKWIQNSTLKNIRFKIVEFNPAVLKGKIRPDAANPELLMPLNFVRFYLPLLISDHEKVIYLDDDIIVQGDIKELYQTRISPGCIAAFSDDCDLLSTNEMIKSVGMQNTYMGFLDYRRDTVRKLRISPSTCTFNPGVMVANMTEWKRLRVTKQLEKWMLKNVDENLYSSTLGGGVATPPMLIVFYGKHSVIPPLWHVRHLGWSTSETHSTDLEKAKLLHWNGKYKPWNYPSAHRELWEKWYIPDPTGKFKLLRPKSR
;
A
#
# COMPACT_ATOMS: atom_id res chain seq x y z
N MET A 1 31.17 -35.58 30.67
CA MET A 1 31.70 -34.23 30.41
C MET A 1 30.58 -33.23 30.67
N LEU A 2 30.65 -32.49 31.78
CA LEU A 2 29.76 -31.37 32.06
C LEU A 2 30.01 -30.31 30.99
N ILE A 3 29.08 -30.19 30.03
CA ILE A 3 29.04 -29.04 29.13
C ILE A 3 28.63 -27.87 30.03
N CYS A 4 29.60 -27.04 30.44
CA CYS A 4 29.30 -25.74 31.03
C CYS A 4 28.34 -25.02 30.09
N GLN A 5 27.08 -24.86 30.48
CA GLN A 5 26.17 -23.95 29.82
C GLN A 5 26.85 -22.58 29.85
N ALA A 6 27.29 -22.10 28.68
CA ALA A 6 27.88 -20.78 28.55
C ALA A 6 26.89 -19.75 29.10
N ASP A 7 27.33 -18.87 30.00
CA ASP A 7 26.50 -17.80 30.53
C ASP A 7 25.93 -17.00 29.33
N PRO A 8 24.60 -17.01 29.11
CA PRO A 8 24.00 -16.28 27.99
C PRO A 8 24.17 -14.76 28.14
N PHE A 9 24.51 -14.28 29.34
CA PHE A 9 24.80 -12.88 29.63
C PHE A 9 26.31 -12.63 29.49
N LYS A 10 26.74 -12.13 28.33
CA LYS A 10 28.13 -11.69 28.14
C LYS A 10 28.44 -10.55 29.12
N LYS A 11 29.60 -10.56 29.77
CA LYS A 11 30.09 -9.36 30.48
C LYS A 11 30.24 -8.20 29.50
N PHE A 12 29.72 -7.03 29.86
CA PHE A 12 29.94 -5.81 29.09
C PHE A 12 31.42 -5.44 29.18
N ARG A 13 32.12 -5.41 28.05
CA ARG A 13 33.56 -5.12 27.98
C ARG A 13 33.83 -4.17 26.83
N HIS A 14 34.88 -3.37 26.93
CA HIS A 14 35.38 -2.63 25.78
C HIS A 14 35.68 -3.58 24.61
N PRO A 15 35.34 -3.21 23.36
CA PRO A 15 35.92 -3.84 22.19
C PRO A 15 37.44 -3.76 22.35
N LYS A 16 38.09 -4.91 22.52
CA LYS A 16 39.55 -4.97 22.66
C LYS A 16 40.14 -4.46 21.35
N SER A 17 40.99 -3.43 21.40
CA SER A 17 41.93 -3.08 20.32
C SER A 17 43.07 -4.10 20.19
N TRP A 18 42.94 -5.23 20.85
CA TRP A 18 43.95 -6.26 20.93
C TRP A 18 44.02 -7.01 19.60
N THR A 19 45.14 -6.88 18.93
CA THR A 19 45.53 -7.72 17.81
C THR A 19 46.30 -8.92 18.37
N PRO A 20 45.98 -10.18 17.97
CA PRO A 20 46.76 -11.33 18.38
C PRO A 20 48.23 -11.19 17.95
N GLN A 21 49.15 -11.59 18.84
CA GLN A 21 50.56 -11.73 18.48
C GLN A 21 50.73 -12.81 17.41
N CYS A 22 51.63 -12.60 16.44
CA CYS A 22 51.98 -13.60 15.42
C CYS A 22 52.52 -14.88 16.06
N GLY A 23 52.34 -16.03 15.41
CA GLY A 23 52.88 -17.33 15.84
C GLY A 23 51.96 -18.11 16.79
N ARG A 24 50.74 -17.63 17.02
CA ARG A 24 49.78 -18.26 17.94
C ARG A 24 48.93 -19.34 17.28
N ASN A 25 48.78 -19.29 15.95
CA ASN A 25 48.06 -20.29 15.18
C ASN A 25 48.75 -20.45 13.82
N PRO A 26 49.51 -21.53 13.60
CA PRO A 26 50.29 -21.73 12.38
C PRO A 26 49.46 -21.66 11.09
N VAL A 27 48.18 -22.06 11.14
CA VAL A 27 47.27 -22.02 9.97
C VAL A 27 46.88 -20.58 9.65
N LEU A 28 46.51 -19.80 10.67
CA LEU A 28 46.16 -18.39 10.50
C LEU A 28 47.39 -17.58 10.07
N ASP A 29 48.55 -17.82 10.70
CA ASP A 29 49.81 -17.17 10.35
C ASP A 29 50.21 -17.49 8.90
N THR A 30 50.09 -18.76 8.47
CA THR A 30 50.33 -19.17 7.09
C THR A 30 49.36 -18.49 6.14
N TYR A 31 48.06 -18.44 6.45
CA TYR A 31 47.06 -17.74 5.63
C TYR A 31 47.37 -16.24 5.49
N ILE A 32 47.68 -15.56 6.60
CA ILE A 32 48.07 -14.15 6.60
C ILE A 32 49.34 -13.93 5.78
N LEU A 33 50.36 -14.79 5.93
CA LEU A 33 51.59 -14.73 5.14
C LEU A 33 51.32 -14.97 3.65
N SER A 34 50.48 -15.93 3.29
CA SER A 34 50.08 -16.20 1.92
C SER A 34 49.32 -15.03 1.31
N ILE A 35 48.36 -14.42 2.04
CA ILE A 35 47.64 -13.23 1.60
C ILE A 35 48.61 -12.05 1.43
N ASN A 36 49.51 -11.81 2.38
CA ASN A 36 50.51 -10.75 2.29
C ASN A 36 51.47 -10.96 1.12
N LYS A 37 51.89 -12.20 0.87
CA LYS A 37 52.72 -12.56 -0.29
C LYS A 37 51.94 -12.33 -1.59
N LEU A 38 50.70 -12.79 -1.68
CA LEU A 38 49.80 -12.52 -2.80
C LEU A 38 49.61 -11.03 -3.06
N ILE A 39 49.43 -10.21 -2.02
CA ILE A 39 49.29 -8.76 -2.15
C ILE A 39 50.60 -8.13 -2.66
N LYS A 40 51.76 -8.54 -2.12
CA LYS A 40 53.08 -8.05 -2.55
C LYS A 40 53.45 -8.47 -3.97
N GLU A 41 53.10 -9.69 -4.36
CA GLU A 41 53.32 -10.24 -5.70
C GLU A 41 52.25 -9.79 -6.70
N SER A 42 51.10 -9.29 -6.21
CA SER A 42 50.08 -8.71 -7.08
C SER A 42 50.62 -7.43 -7.70
N THR A 43 50.66 -7.40 -9.03
CA THR A 43 50.78 -6.15 -9.77
C THR A 43 49.42 -5.48 -9.73
N PRO A 44 49.28 -4.26 -9.15
CA PRO A 44 48.01 -3.56 -9.15
C PRO A 44 47.57 -3.39 -10.60
N LYS A 45 46.47 -4.04 -11.00
CA LYS A 45 45.85 -3.74 -12.28
C LYS A 45 45.51 -2.26 -12.25
N ARG A 46 45.85 -1.52 -13.31
CA ARG A 46 45.44 -0.13 -13.46
C ARG A 46 43.91 -0.11 -13.46
N ILE A 47 43.33 0.27 -12.31
CA ILE A 47 41.88 0.42 -12.20
C ILE A 47 41.56 1.74 -12.87
N PHE A 48 40.85 1.66 -13.99
CA PHE A 48 40.30 2.84 -14.63
C PHE A 48 39.18 3.37 -13.72
N ASP A 49 39.16 4.68 -13.54
CA ASP A 49 38.09 5.34 -12.79
C ASP A 49 36.75 4.94 -13.43
N ASN A 50 35.82 4.44 -12.63
CA ASN A 50 34.50 4.04 -13.13
C ASN A 50 33.59 5.25 -13.35
N ILE A 51 34.09 6.44 -13.08
CA ILE A 51 33.47 7.73 -13.36
C ILE A 51 34.39 8.57 -14.25
N THR A 52 33.80 9.28 -15.20
CA THR A 52 34.51 10.21 -16.09
C THR A 52 35.01 11.43 -15.31
N ARG A 53 35.89 12.23 -15.94
CA ARG A 53 36.39 13.48 -15.34
C ARG A 53 35.23 14.45 -15.10
N GLU A 54 34.28 14.50 -16.03
CA GLU A 54 33.08 15.32 -15.98
C GLU A 54 32.16 14.89 -14.84
N GLU A 55 31.93 13.59 -14.65
CA GLU A 55 31.13 13.06 -13.53
C GLU A 55 31.80 13.35 -12.18
N ARG A 56 33.12 13.20 -12.08
CA ARG A 56 33.88 13.54 -10.87
C ARG A 56 33.78 15.03 -10.54
N GLN A 57 33.85 15.89 -11.54
CA GLN A 57 33.69 17.33 -11.37
C GLN A 57 32.23 17.68 -11.00
N ALA A 58 31.24 16.99 -11.56
CA ALA A 58 29.84 17.15 -11.18
C ALA A 58 29.59 16.74 -9.71
N LEU A 59 30.20 15.64 -9.24
CA LEU A 59 30.14 15.24 -7.84
C LEU A 59 30.79 16.28 -6.92
N TYR A 60 31.93 16.84 -7.32
CA TYR A 60 32.57 17.93 -6.59
C TYR A 60 31.66 19.16 -6.50
N HIS A 61 31.05 19.59 -7.61
CA HIS A 61 30.09 20.70 -7.62
C HIS A 61 28.85 20.40 -6.76
N LEU A 62 28.34 19.17 -6.80
CA LEU A 62 27.19 18.74 -6.00
C LEU A 62 27.49 18.78 -4.49
N GLN A 63 28.70 18.42 -4.07
CA GLN A 63 29.15 18.51 -2.68
C GLN A 63 29.20 19.96 -2.16
N GLN A 64 29.40 20.95 -3.04
CA GLN A 64 29.45 22.37 -2.68
C GLN A 64 28.05 23.01 -2.59
N ARG A 65 26.99 22.34 -3.04
CA ARG A 65 25.63 22.89 -2.98
C ARG A 65 25.10 22.88 -1.56
N THR A 66 24.71 24.05 -1.07
CA THR A 66 24.12 24.26 0.26
C THR A 66 22.60 24.34 0.25
N ASP A 67 21.97 24.28 -0.93
CA ASP A 67 20.52 24.42 -1.12
C ASP A 67 19.79 23.06 -1.25
N VAL A 68 20.53 21.96 -1.34
CA VAL A 68 20.00 20.59 -1.44
C VAL A 68 20.50 19.68 -0.32
N ILE A 69 19.63 18.79 0.14
CA ILE A 69 19.95 17.68 1.04
C ILE A 69 19.84 16.37 0.26
N ILE A 70 20.87 15.54 0.40
CA ILE A 70 20.93 14.21 -0.19
C ILE A 70 20.82 13.17 0.93
N LYS A 71 19.82 12.30 0.86
CA LYS A 71 19.59 11.23 1.82
C LYS A 71 19.22 9.92 1.12
N PRO A 72 19.56 8.75 1.69
CA PRO A 72 18.99 7.50 1.23
C PRO A 72 17.48 7.50 1.50
N ALA A 73 16.71 6.90 0.59
CA ALA A 73 15.30 6.65 0.80
C ALA A 73 15.10 5.62 1.94
N ASP A 74 13.98 5.72 2.63
CA ASP A 74 13.62 4.79 3.71
C ASP A 74 13.52 3.32 3.24
N LYS A 75 13.04 3.11 2.01
CA LYS A 75 12.87 1.79 1.37
C LYS A 75 13.21 1.89 -0.11
N GLY A 76 13.66 0.78 -0.69
CA GLY A 76 13.87 0.64 -2.13
C GLY A 76 15.25 1.06 -2.67
N GLY A 77 16.22 1.36 -1.80
CA GLY A 77 17.62 1.61 -2.18
C GLY A 77 17.88 2.89 -2.99
N ALA A 78 16.86 3.71 -3.22
CA ALA A 78 16.99 4.97 -3.96
C ALA A 78 17.74 6.04 -3.16
N VAL A 79 18.35 6.98 -3.89
CA VAL A 79 18.93 8.22 -3.34
C VAL A 79 17.97 9.37 -3.63
N VAL A 80 17.71 10.20 -2.62
CA VAL A 80 16.77 11.31 -2.72
C VAL A 80 17.54 12.62 -2.56
N ALA A 81 17.41 13.49 -3.55
CA ALA A 81 17.83 14.88 -3.48
C ALA A 81 16.58 15.76 -3.31
N MET A 82 16.57 16.62 -2.29
CA MET A 82 15.47 17.52 -1.98
C MET A 82 15.99 18.88 -1.53
N LYS A 83 15.17 19.92 -1.62
CA LYS A 83 15.56 21.24 -1.13
C LYS A 83 15.76 21.22 0.38
N VAL A 84 16.71 21.99 0.87
CA VAL A 84 16.97 22.13 2.30
C VAL A 84 15.75 22.66 3.04
N CYS A 85 15.01 23.61 2.47
CA CYS A 85 13.78 24.15 3.07
C CYS A 85 12.74 23.04 3.32
N ASP A 86 12.44 22.23 2.31
CA ASP A 86 11.44 21.16 2.39
C ASP A 86 11.82 20.12 3.48
N TYR A 87 13.10 19.80 3.59
CA TYR A 87 13.62 18.89 4.63
C TYR A 87 13.49 19.49 6.03
N ILE A 88 13.81 20.78 6.19
CA ILE A 88 13.69 21.47 7.47
C ILE A 88 12.22 21.60 7.88
N GLU A 89 11.34 21.99 6.96
CA GLU A 89 9.90 22.11 7.20
C GLU A 89 9.29 20.77 7.64
N GLU A 90 9.61 19.68 6.95
CA GLU A 90 9.14 18.35 7.33
C GLU A 90 9.67 17.93 8.71
N GLY A 91 10.92 18.26 9.04
CA GLY A 91 11.50 17.97 10.34
C GLY A 91 10.82 18.76 11.46
N ILE A 92 10.59 20.06 11.24
CA ILE A 92 9.87 20.91 12.19
C ILE A 92 8.42 20.42 12.35
N ARG A 93 7.73 20.04 11.27
CA ARG A 93 6.38 19.49 11.32
C ARG A 93 6.28 18.27 12.25
N GLN A 94 7.29 17.39 12.25
CA GLN A 94 7.34 16.25 13.16
C GLN A 94 7.67 16.65 14.61
N LEU A 95 8.59 17.59 14.78
CA LEU A 95 9.01 18.09 16.10
C LEU A 95 7.95 19.01 16.77
N MET A 96 6.92 19.41 16.02
CA MET A 96 5.74 20.12 16.56
C MET A 96 4.78 19.20 17.34
N ASP A 97 4.97 17.88 17.32
CA ASP A 97 4.22 16.99 18.19
C ASP A 97 4.67 17.13 19.66
N THR A 98 3.94 17.97 20.39
CA THR A 98 4.21 18.27 21.81
C THR A 98 3.94 17.10 22.75
N ASN A 99 3.28 16.03 22.27
CA ASN A 99 3.12 14.80 23.06
C ASN A 99 4.41 13.98 23.07
N THR A 100 5.24 14.10 22.01
CA THR A 100 6.47 13.31 21.85
C THR A 100 7.73 14.11 22.09
N TYR A 101 7.75 15.39 21.70
CA TYR A 101 8.94 16.23 21.72
C TYR A 101 8.70 17.52 22.51
N LYS A 102 9.71 17.93 23.28
CA LYS A 102 9.74 19.19 24.00
C LYS A 102 10.93 20.03 23.51
N PRO A 103 10.72 21.27 23.01
CA PRO A 103 11.83 22.17 22.70
C PRO A 103 12.55 22.59 23.98
N LEU A 104 13.86 22.78 23.88
CA LEU A 104 14.73 23.24 24.97
C LEU A 104 15.43 24.53 24.57
N GLU A 105 15.65 25.41 25.54
CA GLU A 105 16.41 26.65 25.33
C GLU A 105 17.91 26.41 25.21
N THR A 106 18.44 25.44 25.97
CA THR A 106 19.86 25.11 26.03
C THR A 106 20.09 23.59 25.90
N ASP A 107 21.34 23.21 25.63
CA ASP A 107 21.75 21.81 25.57
C ASP A 107 22.00 21.23 26.98
N PRO A 108 21.20 20.25 27.46
CA PRO A 108 21.37 19.67 28.78
C PRO A 108 22.43 18.56 28.85
N THR A 109 23.17 18.29 27.76
CA THR A 109 24.05 17.11 27.64
C THR A 109 25.05 16.96 28.80
N GLU A 110 25.71 18.05 29.21
CA GLU A 110 26.73 18.01 30.28
C GLU A 110 26.11 17.70 31.65
N ASP A 111 24.97 18.32 31.97
CA ASP A 111 24.25 18.08 33.21
C ASP A 111 23.76 16.63 33.29
N LEU A 112 23.18 16.12 32.19
CA LEU A 112 22.76 14.73 32.07
C LEU A 112 23.92 13.75 32.24
N ASN A 113 25.09 14.06 31.67
CA ASN A 113 26.26 13.20 31.83
C ASN A 113 26.81 13.22 33.26
N LYS A 114 26.72 14.36 33.95
CA LYS A 114 27.06 14.48 35.38
C LYS A 114 26.12 13.64 36.25
N GLU A 115 24.81 13.66 35.98
CA GLU A 115 23.83 12.81 36.65
C GLU A 115 24.12 11.31 36.44
N ILE A 116 24.38 10.91 35.19
CA ILE A 116 24.77 9.54 34.84
C ILE A 116 26.03 9.13 35.59
N LYS A 117 27.05 9.99 35.62
CA LYS A 117 28.32 9.74 36.34
C LYS A 117 28.08 9.51 37.82
N ASN A 118 27.25 10.33 38.46
CA ASN A 118 26.90 10.19 39.88
C ASN A 118 26.15 8.88 40.15
N MET A 119 25.18 8.52 39.29
CA MET A 119 24.44 7.26 39.40
C MET A 119 25.34 6.05 39.26
N VAL A 120 26.22 6.03 38.25
CA VAL A 120 27.16 4.94 38.00
C VAL A 120 28.13 4.78 39.18
N ALA A 121 28.69 5.89 39.69
CA ALA A 121 29.57 5.88 40.86
C ALA A 121 28.86 5.31 42.10
N LYS A 122 27.61 5.70 42.36
CA LYS A 122 26.78 5.16 43.45
C LYS A 122 26.54 3.66 43.29
N TYR A 123 26.24 3.17 42.08
CA TYR A 123 26.03 1.74 41.86
C TYR A 123 27.31 0.93 42.01
N ARG A 124 28.46 1.52 41.67
CA ARG A 124 29.77 0.94 41.91
C ARG A 124 30.08 0.83 43.40
N SER A 125 29.85 1.89 44.18
CA SER A 125 30.09 1.87 45.64
C SER A 125 29.18 0.88 46.37
N LEU A 126 27.99 0.62 45.85
CA LEU A 126 27.05 -0.38 46.36
C LEU A 126 27.29 -1.80 45.82
N ASN A 127 28.36 -2.04 45.04
CA ASN A 127 28.67 -3.31 44.39
C ASN A 127 27.52 -3.88 43.52
N LEU A 128 26.67 -3.01 42.96
CA LEU A 128 25.57 -3.39 42.06
C LEU A 128 26.05 -3.64 40.62
N ILE A 129 27.18 -3.05 40.25
CA ILE A 129 27.88 -3.21 38.98
C ILE A 129 29.38 -3.43 39.23
N ASP A 130 30.02 -4.21 38.35
CA ASP A 130 31.44 -4.54 38.45
C ASP A 130 32.35 -3.46 37.81
N ASP A 131 33.52 -3.86 37.30
CA ASP A 131 34.45 -3.04 36.52
C ASP A 131 33.81 -2.43 35.26
N THR A 132 32.63 -2.90 34.88
CA THR A 132 31.77 -2.26 33.87
C THR A 132 31.52 -0.77 34.16
N ALA A 133 31.47 -0.35 35.43
CA ALA A 133 31.20 1.05 35.79
C ALA A 133 32.15 2.06 35.10
N ASP A 134 33.42 1.69 34.94
CA ASP A 134 34.47 2.55 34.39
C ASP A 134 34.22 2.91 32.92
N ILE A 135 33.36 2.14 32.25
CA ILE A 135 33.13 2.23 30.82
C ILE A 135 31.71 2.72 30.49
N LEU A 136 30.81 2.85 31.46
CA LEU A 136 29.42 3.27 31.22
C LEU A 136 29.24 4.78 31.02
N VAL A 137 30.16 5.60 31.52
CA VAL A 137 30.09 7.07 31.38
C VAL A 137 30.80 7.49 30.10
N HIS A 138 30.14 8.29 29.26
CA HIS A 138 30.76 8.80 28.04
C HIS A 138 31.72 9.96 28.39
N PRO A 139 32.99 9.95 27.94
CA PRO A 139 33.98 10.95 28.35
C PRO A 139 33.75 12.33 27.71
N LYS A 140 33.17 12.37 26.50
CA LYS A 140 32.89 13.59 25.74
C LYS A 140 31.53 13.47 25.04
N PRO A 141 30.42 13.53 25.80
CA PRO A 141 29.10 13.34 25.24
C PRO A 141 28.73 14.52 24.31
N ARG A 142 27.83 14.27 23.36
CA ARG A 142 27.17 15.30 22.54
C ARG A 142 25.66 15.04 22.52
N PRO A 143 24.83 16.04 22.21
CA PRO A 143 23.42 15.81 21.98
C PRO A 143 23.23 14.88 20.78
N GLY A 144 22.14 14.12 20.79
CA GLY A 144 21.73 13.30 19.66
C GLY A 144 21.49 14.17 18.41
N ARG A 145 21.54 13.56 17.23
CA ARG A 145 21.24 14.25 15.96
C ARG A 145 19.95 13.73 15.38
N PHE A 146 18.96 14.59 15.24
CA PHE A 146 17.74 14.25 14.51
C PHE A 146 18.01 14.36 13.00
N TYR A 147 17.60 13.34 12.27
CA TYR A 147 17.56 13.34 10.82
C TYR A 147 16.43 12.45 10.34
N MET A 148 16.05 12.65 9.09
CA MET A 148 14.99 11.88 8.44
C MET A 148 15.47 11.13 7.21
N LEU A 149 14.86 9.98 6.97
CA LEU A 149 14.92 9.23 5.72
C LEU A 149 13.60 9.42 4.94
N PRO A 150 13.62 9.94 3.70
CA PRO A 150 12.37 10.17 2.95
C PRO A 150 11.64 8.86 2.63
N LYS A 151 10.36 8.78 3.00
CA LYS A 151 9.49 7.63 2.67
C LYS A 151 8.85 7.83 1.32
N ILE A 152 9.64 7.72 0.24
CA ILE A 152 9.20 7.90 -1.16
C ILE A 152 8.07 6.96 -1.62
N HIS A 153 7.80 5.92 -0.83
CA HIS A 153 6.75 4.94 -1.07
C HIS A 153 5.41 5.33 -0.39
N LYS A 154 5.39 6.39 0.43
CA LYS A 154 4.20 6.95 1.08
C LYS A 154 3.76 8.25 0.41
N MET A 155 2.46 8.52 0.43
CA MET A 155 1.90 9.79 -0.07
C MET A 155 2.55 10.97 0.66
N ASN A 156 2.88 12.03 -0.08
CA ASN A 156 3.59 13.23 0.39
C ASN A 156 5.02 12.98 0.90
N ASN A 157 5.58 11.79 0.70
CA ASN A 157 6.97 11.45 1.02
C ASN A 157 7.45 11.84 2.44
N PRO A 158 6.68 11.58 3.51
CA PRO A 158 7.04 12.00 4.87
C PRO A 158 8.40 11.41 5.30
N GLY A 159 9.10 12.10 6.20
CA GLY A 159 10.35 11.61 6.75
C GLY A 159 10.15 10.48 7.76
N ARG A 160 11.05 9.47 7.80
CA ARG A 160 11.22 8.60 8.99
C ARG A 160 12.09 9.34 10.00
N PRO A 161 11.60 9.74 11.17
CA PRO A 161 12.42 10.39 12.18
C PRO A 161 13.42 9.39 12.78
N ILE A 162 14.69 9.81 12.87
CA ILE A 162 15.75 9.06 13.55
C ILE A 162 16.54 10.04 14.41
N ILE A 163 16.69 9.71 15.69
CA ILE A 163 17.60 10.41 16.59
C ILE A 163 18.82 9.52 16.75
N SER A 164 19.98 9.97 16.27
CA SER A 164 21.23 9.23 16.44
C SER A 164 21.65 9.20 17.90
N GLY A 165 21.85 8.00 18.45
CA GLY A 165 22.38 7.79 19.80
C GLY A 165 23.92 7.79 19.89
N ASN A 166 24.63 8.04 18.79
CA ASN A 166 26.09 7.94 18.75
C ASN A 166 26.79 9.09 19.50
N ASP A 167 27.73 8.74 20.37
CA ASP A 167 28.47 9.64 21.26
C ASP A 167 27.56 10.44 22.22
N THR A 168 26.34 9.95 22.46
CA THR A 168 25.43 10.59 23.43
C THR A 168 25.76 10.18 24.86
N ALA A 169 25.32 10.97 25.85
CA ALA A 169 25.50 10.63 27.26
C ALA A 169 24.91 9.25 27.61
N THR A 170 23.83 8.84 26.92
CA THR A 170 23.10 7.60 27.15
C THR A 170 23.59 6.38 26.35
N GLU A 171 24.50 6.55 25.39
CA GLU A 171 24.87 5.49 24.42
C GLU A 171 25.32 4.21 25.10
N ARG A 172 26.25 4.33 26.05
CA ARG A 172 26.90 3.19 26.70
C ARG A 172 25.98 2.52 27.72
N LEU A 173 25.14 3.30 28.40
CA LEU A 173 24.04 2.75 29.21
C LEU A 173 23.07 1.96 28.33
N SER A 174 22.71 2.50 27.17
CA SER A 174 21.81 1.82 26.24
C SER A 174 22.39 0.51 25.72
N LEU A 175 23.70 0.45 25.48
CA LEU A 175 24.34 -0.79 25.06
C LEU A 175 24.37 -1.83 26.20
N PHE A 176 24.62 -1.38 27.44
CA PHE A 176 24.57 -2.24 28.62
C PHE A 176 23.16 -2.82 28.84
N VAL A 177 22.12 -1.99 28.75
CA VAL A 177 20.74 -2.45 28.91
C VAL A 177 20.40 -3.45 27.80
N ASP A 178 20.69 -3.16 26.53
CA ASP A 178 20.42 -4.07 25.41
C ASP A 178 21.06 -5.45 25.64
N LEU A 179 22.34 -5.48 26.05
CA LEU A 179 23.05 -6.72 26.34
C LEU A 179 22.36 -7.60 27.40
N HIS A 180 21.70 -6.98 28.39
CA HIS A 180 20.96 -7.69 29.42
C HIS A 180 19.54 -8.09 29.00
N LEU A 181 18.93 -7.37 28.04
CA LEU A 181 17.59 -7.68 27.54
C LEU A 181 17.58 -8.73 26.42
N GLN A 182 18.61 -8.75 25.57
CA GLN A 182 18.67 -9.64 24.39
C GLN A 182 18.40 -11.13 24.70
N PRO A 183 18.99 -11.75 25.74
CA PRO A 183 18.71 -13.14 26.07
C PRO A 183 17.24 -13.38 26.47
N ILE A 184 16.60 -12.39 27.09
CA ILE A 184 15.19 -12.47 27.51
C ILE A 184 14.28 -12.34 26.28
N VAL A 185 14.59 -11.41 25.37
CA VAL A 185 13.86 -11.23 24.11
C VAL A 185 13.85 -12.52 23.29
N GLN A 186 14.98 -13.22 23.21
CA GLN A 186 15.11 -14.48 22.47
C GLN A 186 14.30 -15.64 23.06
N GLN A 187 13.84 -15.51 24.31
CA GLN A 187 13.00 -16.50 24.99
C GLN A 187 11.50 -16.20 24.87
N LEU A 188 11.11 -15.06 24.30
CA LEU A 188 9.70 -14.76 24.08
C LEU A 188 9.09 -15.78 23.10
N PRO A 189 7.90 -16.35 23.39
CA PRO A 189 7.27 -17.33 22.52
C PRO A 189 7.02 -16.83 21.09
N SER A 190 6.72 -15.53 20.96
CA SER A 190 6.48 -14.86 19.69
C SER A 190 7.76 -14.52 18.92
N PHE A 191 8.95 -14.66 19.50
CA PHE A 191 10.18 -14.08 18.93
C PHE A 191 10.60 -14.70 17.59
N VAL A 192 10.69 -13.86 16.57
CA VAL A 192 11.34 -14.15 15.30
C VAL A 192 12.63 -13.34 15.21
N LYS A 193 13.74 -14.02 14.84
CA LYS A 193 15.07 -13.41 14.81
C LYS A 193 15.35 -12.77 13.46
N ASP A 194 15.07 -13.53 12.41
CA ASP A 194 15.36 -13.21 11.02
C ASP A 194 14.54 -14.15 10.13
N THR A 195 14.63 -13.95 8.81
CA THR A 195 13.95 -14.75 7.80
C THR A 195 14.24 -16.24 7.94
N SER A 196 15.50 -16.60 8.18
CA SER A 196 15.90 -18.01 8.28
C SER A 196 15.25 -18.67 9.48
N HIS A 197 15.20 -17.98 10.62
CA HIS A 197 14.49 -18.45 11.80
C HIS A 197 12.99 -18.62 11.52
N PHE A 198 12.35 -17.64 10.87
CA PHE A 198 10.93 -17.73 10.50
C PHE A 198 10.64 -18.95 9.63
N LEU A 199 11.45 -19.19 8.59
CA LEU A 199 11.27 -20.34 7.70
C LEU A 199 11.40 -21.68 8.43
N GLN A 200 12.36 -21.78 9.36
CA GLN A 200 12.50 -22.98 10.21
C GLN A 200 11.28 -23.21 11.11
N ILE A 201 10.66 -22.14 11.63
CA ILE A 201 9.43 -22.24 12.42
C ILE A 201 8.28 -22.75 11.53
N ILE A 202 8.09 -22.16 10.34
CA ILE A 202 7.02 -22.58 9.41
C ILE A 202 7.20 -24.03 8.95
N GLU A 203 8.43 -24.47 8.67
CA GLU A 203 8.71 -25.86 8.31
C GLU A 203 8.30 -26.84 9.40
N LYS A 204 8.60 -26.53 10.66
CA LYS A 204 8.17 -27.33 11.82
C LYS A 204 6.64 -27.33 11.99
N LEU A 205 6.00 -26.19 11.78
CA LEU A 205 4.54 -26.08 11.86
C LEU A 205 3.85 -26.95 10.81
N ASN A 206 4.35 -26.96 9.57
CA ASN A 206 3.83 -27.82 8.49
C ASN A 206 3.98 -29.32 8.77
N GLN A 207 4.97 -29.71 9.59
CA GLN A 207 5.15 -31.10 10.03
C GLN A 207 4.22 -31.44 11.22
N THR A 208 3.79 -30.44 11.98
CA THR A 208 3.05 -30.62 13.24
C THR A 208 1.53 -30.50 13.04
N TYR A 209 1.10 -29.61 12.15
CA TYR A 209 -0.31 -29.27 11.94
C TYR A 209 -0.76 -29.61 10.53
N THR A 210 -1.99 -30.10 10.41
CA THR A 210 -2.76 -30.07 9.16
C THR A 210 -3.61 -28.81 9.15
N PHE A 211 -3.59 -28.09 8.04
CA PHE A 211 -4.34 -26.85 7.89
C PHE A 211 -5.56 -27.09 6.98
N ASP A 212 -6.73 -26.74 7.48
CA ASP A 212 -7.97 -26.82 6.70
C ASP A 212 -8.08 -25.65 5.72
N ASP A 213 -8.93 -25.77 4.70
CA ASP A 213 -9.12 -24.74 3.66
C ASP A 213 -9.59 -23.38 4.21
N ASP A 214 -10.23 -23.39 5.39
CA ASP A 214 -10.69 -22.19 6.10
C ASP A 214 -9.60 -21.55 6.99
N THR A 215 -8.39 -22.12 7.02
CA THR A 215 -7.26 -21.55 7.74
C THR A 215 -6.79 -20.26 7.05
N LEU A 216 -6.83 -19.17 7.78
CA LEU A 216 -6.36 -17.86 7.33
C LEU A 216 -4.94 -17.64 7.82
N LEU A 217 -4.10 -17.11 6.92
CA LEU A 217 -2.84 -16.51 7.31
C LEU A 217 -3.05 -15.01 7.34
N ALA A 218 -2.55 -14.34 8.38
CA ALA A 218 -2.66 -12.88 8.45
C ALA A 218 -1.40 -12.28 9.07
N THR A 219 -1.16 -11.01 8.76
CA THR A 219 -0.12 -10.22 9.40
C THR A 219 -0.69 -8.97 10.04
N PHE A 220 -0.07 -8.52 11.14
CA PHE A 220 -0.35 -7.21 11.72
C PHE A 220 0.90 -6.32 11.65
N ASP A 221 0.70 -5.03 11.41
CA ASP A 221 1.72 -3.97 11.54
C ASP A 221 1.36 -3.10 12.75
N VAL A 222 2.30 -2.94 13.70
CA VAL A 222 2.12 -2.06 14.86
C VAL A 222 2.48 -0.63 14.49
N THR A 223 1.48 0.25 14.52
CA THR A 223 1.65 1.65 14.08
C THR A 223 2.55 2.43 15.04
N SER A 224 3.68 2.91 14.52
CA SER A 224 4.62 3.79 15.24
C SER A 224 5.06 3.23 16.59
N LEU A 225 5.35 1.93 16.65
CA LEU A 225 5.66 1.19 17.88
C LEU A 225 6.56 1.97 18.85
N TYR A 226 7.76 2.37 18.43
CA TYR A 226 8.74 2.99 19.33
C TYR A 226 8.26 4.29 19.99
N THR A 227 7.57 5.17 19.26
CA THR A 227 7.12 6.47 19.79
C THR A 227 5.88 6.33 20.68
N ASN A 228 5.14 5.23 20.56
CA ASN A 228 3.87 5.05 21.27
C ASN A 228 3.99 4.26 22.58
N ILE A 229 5.15 3.67 22.92
CA ILE A 229 5.32 2.93 24.19
C ILE A 229 5.30 3.91 25.36
N PRO A 230 4.32 3.83 26.28
CA PRO A 230 4.34 4.62 27.52
C PRO A 230 5.54 4.22 28.38
N HIS A 231 6.27 5.22 28.91
CA HIS A 231 7.47 4.95 29.70
C HIS A 231 7.18 4.10 30.93
N ASP A 232 6.09 4.36 31.64
CA ASP A 232 5.75 3.63 32.86
C ASP A 232 5.41 2.16 32.56
N ASP A 233 4.61 1.90 31.53
CA ASP A 233 4.23 0.53 31.14
C ASP A 233 5.44 -0.27 30.61
N GLY A 234 6.28 0.35 29.79
CA GLY A 234 7.47 -0.32 29.28
C GLY A 234 8.55 -0.53 30.35
N LEU A 235 8.72 0.39 31.30
CA LEU A 235 9.57 0.18 32.47
C LEU A 235 9.01 -0.89 33.40
N MET A 236 7.69 -0.97 33.56
CA MET A 236 7.03 -2.05 34.31
C MET A 236 7.30 -3.40 33.66
N ALA A 237 7.09 -3.52 32.34
CA ALA A 237 7.41 -4.75 31.60
C ALA A 237 8.89 -5.15 31.74
N LEU A 238 9.80 -4.16 31.67
CA LEU A 238 11.22 -4.37 31.86
C LEU A 238 11.59 -4.72 33.31
N SER A 239 10.81 -4.31 34.31
CA SER A 239 11.05 -4.71 35.70
C SER A 239 10.62 -6.15 35.99
N GLU A 240 9.60 -6.65 35.28
CA GLU A 240 9.05 -8.00 35.45
C GLU A 240 9.85 -9.06 34.68
N ALA A 241 10.24 -8.76 33.44
CA ALA A 241 10.90 -9.72 32.56
C ALA A 241 12.22 -10.31 33.13
N PRO A 242 13.09 -9.54 33.80
CA PRO A 242 14.38 -10.02 34.28
C PRO A 242 14.31 -10.81 35.59
N ASN A 243 13.14 -10.91 36.24
CA ASN A 243 12.93 -11.85 37.36
C ASN A 243 12.98 -13.32 36.90
N LYS A 244 12.79 -13.57 35.59
CA LYS A 244 12.92 -14.88 34.95
C LYS A 244 14.37 -15.28 34.63
N ARG A 245 15.36 -14.39 34.83
CA ARG A 245 16.78 -14.71 34.59
C ARG A 245 17.31 -15.73 35.60
N THR A 246 18.07 -16.70 35.11
CA THR A 246 18.84 -17.63 35.95
C THR A 246 19.94 -16.91 36.74
N VAL A 247 20.59 -15.91 36.11
CA VAL A 247 21.62 -15.06 36.75
C VAL A 247 21.04 -13.68 37.05
N LYS A 248 20.86 -13.36 38.33
CA LYS A 248 20.30 -12.08 38.82
C LYS A 248 21.36 -11.01 39.08
N LYS A 249 22.56 -11.12 38.49
CA LYS A 249 23.63 -10.11 38.56
C LYS A 249 23.84 -9.47 37.18
N PRO A 250 23.75 -8.13 37.04
CA PRO A 250 23.29 -7.17 38.04
C PRO A 250 21.81 -7.39 38.39
N SER A 251 21.38 -6.89 39.56
CA SER A 251 19.97 -6.97 39.98
C SER A 251 19.07 -6.32 38.93
N THR A 252 17.83 -6.79 38.80
CA THR A 252 16.84 -6.30 37.81
C THR A 252 16.64 -4.79 37.86
N ASN A 253 16.83 -4.18 39.03
CA ASN A 253 16.70 -2.74 39.22
C ASN A 253 17.77 -1.94 38.46
N VAL A 254 18.97 -2.48 38.24
CA VAL A 254 20.06 -1.77 37.55
C VAL A 254 19.72 -1.48 36.08
N PRO A 255 19.45 -2.48 35.21
CA PRO A 255 19.07 -2.20 33.83
C PRO A 255 17.75 -1.44 33.73
N THR A 256 16.82 -1.62 34.67
CA THR A 256 15.56 -0.86 34.73
C THR A 256 15.80 0.63 35.00
N ASN A 257 16.65 0.96 35.97
CA ASN A 257 16.97 2.35 36.29
C ASN A 257 17.79 2.99 35.18
N PHE A 258 18.70 2.26 34.55
CA PHE A 258 19.42 2.75 33.36
C PHE A 258 18.47 3.00 32.19
N ALA A 259 17.54 2.08 31.90
CA ALA A 259 16.48 2.27 30.91
C ALA A 259 15.67 3.54 31.18
N ARG A 260 15.29 3.78 32.44
CA ARG A 260 14.55 4.99 32.84
C ARG A 260 15.33 6.26 32.52
N VAL A 261 16.63 6.30 32.81
CA VAL A 261 17.48 7.45 32.46
C VAL A 261 17.57 7.60 30.95
N ILE A 262 17.79 6.53 30.19
CA ILE A 262 17.86 6.58 28.73
C ILE A 262 16.58 7.15 28.11
N LEU A 263 15.41 6.72 28.59
CA LEU A 263 14.11 7.18 28.10
C LEU A 263 13.83 8.66 28.44
N LYS A 264 14.29 9.14 29.60
CA LYS A 264 14.06 10.53 30.06
C LYS A 264 15.12 11.53 29.61
N SER A 265 16.26 11.06 29.13
CA SER A 265 17.44 11.88 28.82
C SER A 265 17.80 11.85 27.33
N ASN A 266 16.85 11.54 26.45
CA ASN A 266 17.09 11.51 25.01
C ASN A 266 17.03 12.91 24.38
N ASN A 267 18.03 13.74 24.68
CA ASN A 267 18.18 15.09 24.14
C ASN A 267 18.89 15.08 22.78
N PHE A 268 18.46 15.97 21.88
CA PHE A 268 18.99 16.03 20.53
C PHE A 268 18.89 17.43 19.91
N THR A 269 19.57 17.63 18.79
CA THR A 269 19.53 18.87 18.01
C THR A 269 18.96 18.65 16.61
N PHE A 270 18.19 19.62 16.13
CA PHE A 270 17.78 19.74 14.74
C PHE A 270 17.81 21.21 14.32
N ASN A 271 18.46 21.50 13.20
CA ASN A 271 18.54 22.86 12.62
C ASN A 271 18.94 23.94 13.65
N GLY A 272 19.99 23.67 14.44
CA GLY A 272 20.50 24.60 15.47
C GLY A 272 19.63 24.75 16.73
N LYS A 273 18.51 24.02 16.85
CA LYS A 273 17.64 24.03 18.03
C LYS A 273 17.76 22.75 18.84
N HIS A 274 17.50 22.84 20.14
CA HIS A 274 17.57 21.74 21.10
C HIS A 274 16.18 21.19 21.42
N TYR A 275 16.09 19.88 21.60
CA TYR A 275 14.85 19.18 21.90
C TYR A 275 15.11 18.01 22.85
N LEU A 276 14.05 17.57 23.53
CA LEU A 276 14.00 16.36 24.34
C LEU A 276 12.86 15.48 23.84
N GLN A 277 13.10 14.19 23.64
CA GLN A 277 12.01 13.23 23.47
C GLN A 277 11.43 12.87 24.84
N ILE A 278 10.12 13.08 25.03
CA ILE A 278 9.43 12.89 26.31
C ILE A 278 8.50 11.68 26.32
N GLN A 279 8.22 11.07 25.17
CA GLN A 279 7.37 9.88 25.03
C GLN A 279 8.03 8.85 24.11
N GLY A 280 7.82 7.56 24.41
CA GLY A 280 8.36 6.45 23.65
C GLY A 280 9.89 6.35 23.75
N THR A 281 10.50 5.67 22.79
CA THR A 281 11.96 5.52 22.67
C THR A 281 12.40 5.90 21.27
N SER A 282 13.66 6.28 21.08
CA SER A 282 14.16 6.63 19.75
C SER A 282 14.72 5.43 19.01
N MET A 283 14.51 5.41 17.69
CA MET A 283 15.00 4.33 16.83
C MET A 283 16.54 4.20 16.80
N GLY A 284 17.29 5.25 17.14
CA GLY A 284 18.76 5.19 17.16
C GLY A 284 19.34 4.76 18.50
N THR A 285 18.52 4.53 19.52
CA THR A 285 18.93 4.00 20.83
C THR A 285 19.16 2.50 20.73
N ARG A 286 20.32 1.99 21.18
CA ARG A 286 20.69 0.56 21.07
C ARG A 286 19.69 -0.39 21.73
N MET A 287 19.12 -0.01 22.86
CA MET A 287 18.17 -0.84 23.61
C MET A 287 16.74 -0.78 23.06
N ALA A 288 16.43 0.13 22.13
CA ALA A 288 15.06 0.36 21.69
C ALA A 288 14.40 -0.92 21.12
N PRO A 289 15.05 -1.72 20.25
CA PRO A 289 14.45 -2.95 19.75
C PRO A 289 14.16 -3.96 20.87
N SER A 290 15.10 -4.16 21.79
CA SER A 290 14.90 -5.08 22.91
C SER A 290 13.81 -4.61 23.86
N TYR A 291 13.80 -3.32 24.20
CA TYR A 291 12.78 -2.68 25.02
C TYR A 291 11.38 -2.86 24.42
N ALA A 292 11.23 -2.58 23.12
CA ALA A 292 9.96 -2.75 22.42
C ALA A 292 9.51 -4.21 22.39
N ASN A 293 10.43 -5.16 22.16
CA ASN A 293 10.10 -6.59 22.20
C ASN A 293 9.62 -7.05 23.59
N ILE A 294 10.24 -6.58 24.66
CA ILE A 294 9.84 -6.92 26.05
C ILE A 294 8.46 -6.35 26.37
N PHE A 295 8.22 -5.07 26.04
CA PHE A 295 6.90 -4.45 26.22
C PHE A 295 5.83 -5.23 25.43
N MET A 296 6.08 -5.50 24.16
CA MET A 296 5.17 -6.24 23.31
C MET A 296 4.93 -7.65 23.83
N GLY A 297 5.95 -8.35 24.34
CA GLY A 297 5.77 -9.68 24.94
C GLY A 297 4.79 -9.68 26.11
N LYS A 298 4.87 -8.69 27.01
CA LYS A 298 3.90 -8.55 28.11
C LYS A 298 2.49 -8.24 27.60
N LEU A 299 2.39 -7.36 26.60
CA LEU A 299 1.11 -7.01 25.99
C LEU A 299 0.48 -8.20 25.25
N GLU A 300 1.28 -9.01 24.57
CA GLU A 300 0.90 -10.24 23.90
C GLU A 300 0.36 -11.27 24.89
N ASP A 301 1.05 -11.47 26.03
CA ASP A 301 0.58 -12.35 27.10
C ASP A 301 -0.82 -11.92 27.59
N TYR A 302 -1.04 -10.61 27.78
CA TYR A 302 -2.35 -10.08 28.18
C TYR A 302 -3.43 -10.27 27.11
N ILE A 303 -3.12 -9.95 25.85
CA ILE A 303 -4.03 -10.09 24.70
C ILE A 303 -4.45 -11.55 24.54
N LEU A 304 -3.48 -12.46 24.54
CA LEU A 304 -3.73 -13.88 24.33
C LEU A 304 -4.40 -14.54 25.54
N ALA A 305 -4.17 -14.05 26.76
CA ALA A 305 -4.88 -14.52 27.96
C ALA A 305 -6.34 -14.05 27.98
N SER A 306 -6.59 -12.81 27.56
CA SER A 306 -7.91 -12.16 27.65
C SER A 306 -8.82 -12.46 26.46
N SER A 307 -8.29 -13.00 25.37
CA SER A 307 -9.10 -13.38 24.20
C SER A 307 -9.72 -14.76 24.34
N ASN A 308 -11.02 -14.85 24.05
CA ASN A 308 -11.76 -16.11 24.00
C ASN A 308 -11.35 -16.97 22.79
N ILE A 309 -10.99 -16.34 21.67
CA ILE A 309 -10.55 -17.01 20.44
C ILE A 309 -9.10 -16.59 20.20
N LYS A 310 -8.22 -17.58 20.06
CA LYS A 310 -6.78 -17.35 19.97
C LYS A 310 -6.27 -17.77 18.60
N PRO A 311 -5.24 -17.07 18.09
CA PRO A 311 -4.52 -17.54 16.92
C PRO A 311 -3.90 -18.92 17.23
N LEU A 312 -3.86 -19.79 16.23
CA LEU A 312 -3.15 -21.06 16.31
C LEU A 312 -1.64 -20.83 16.47
N VAL A 313 -1.13 -19.81 15.78
CA VAL A 313 0.27 -19.39 15.83
C VAL A 313 0.33 -17.88 15.91
N TRP A 314 1.21 -17.36 16.78
CA TRP A 314 1.50 -15.93 16.92
C TRP A 314 3.02 -15.72 16.94
N LEU A 315 3.53 -15.06 15.90
CA LEU A 315 4.95 -14.81 15.71
C LEU A 315 5.15 -13.31 15.45
N ARG A 316 6.27 -12.74 15.90
CA ARG A 316 6.57 -11.32 15.78
C ARG A 316 8.05 -11.07 15.49
N TYR A 317 8.28 -10.27 14.46
CA TYR A 317 9.55 -9.62 14.16
C TYR A 317 9.42 -8.13 14.44
N ILE A 318 9.80 -7.70 15.65
CA ILE A 318 9.70 -6.30 16.11
C ILE A 318 8.26 -5.78 16.02
N ASP A 319 7.90 -5.01 14.97
CA ASP A 319 6.61 -4.39 14.68
C ASP A 319 5.73 -5.22 13.73
N ASP A 320 6.31 -6.18 13.01
CA ASP A 320 5.60 -7.10 12.12
C ASP A 320 5.17 -8.37 12.87
N ILE A 321 3.87 -8.66 12.85
CA ILE A 321 3.29 -9.86 13.47
C ILE A 321 2.76 -10.77 12.37
N PHE A 322 2.99 -12.08 12.48
CA PHE A 322 2.42 -13.12 11.64
C PHE A 322 1.57 -14.05 12.49
N ILE A 323 0.38 -14.37 11.99
CA ILE A 323 -0.54 -15.29 12.65
C ILE A 323 -1.09 -16.35 11.71
N ILE A 324 -1.41 -17.51 12.29
CA ILE A 324 -2.26 -18.53 11.67
C ILE A 324 -3.57 -18.56 12.44
N TRP A 325 -4.69 -18.45 11.73
CA TRP A 325 -6.03 -18.29 12.31
C TRP A 325 -7.00 -19.32 11.74
N ASN A 326 -7.60 -20.14 12.60
CA ASN A 326 -8.48 -21.25 12.21
C ASN A 326 -9.95 -21.07 12.62
N ALA A 327 -10.36 -19.86 13.00
CA ALA A 327 -11.73 -19.58 13.45
C ALA A 327 -12.56 -18.75 12.44
N GLY A 328 -12.08 -18.61 11.19
CA GLY A 328 -12.75 -17.86 10.12
C GLY A 328 -12.50 -16.33 10.15
N SER A 329 -12.86 -15.64 9.07
CA SER A 329 -12.53 -14.21 8.88
C SER A 329 -13.26 -13.28 9.84
N ARG A 330 -14.54 -13.56 10.12
CA ARG A 330 -15.36 -12.73 11.02
C ARG A 330 -14.82 -12.68 12.44
N THR A 331 -14.34 -13.82 12.97
CA THR A 331 -13.76 -13.87 14.31
C THR A 331 -12.37 -13.23 14.35
N LEU A 332 -11.63 -13.27 13.24
CA LEU A 332 -10.36 -12.55 13.09
C LEU A 332 -10.57 -11.03 13.10
N GLU A 333 -11.61 -10.54 12.45
CA GLU A 333 -12.01 -9.11 12.51
C GLU A 333 -12.39 -8.71 13.95
N GLN A 334 -13.16 -9.54 14.65
CA GLN A 334 -13.50 -9.32 16.06
C GLN A 334 -12.26 -9.31 16.96
N PHE A 335 -11.33 -10.25 16.76
CA PHE A 335 -10.06 -10.27 17.46
C PHE A 335 -9.22 -9.02 17.18
N THR A 336 -9.21 -8.57 15.92
CA THR A 336 -8.53 -7.33 15.51
C THR A 336 -9.13 -6.10 16.19
N ALA A 337 -10.46 -6.04 16.28
CA ALA A 337 -11.15 -4.98 17.01
C ALA A 337 -10.83 -5.05 18.51
N PHE A 338 -10.77 -6.25 19.10
CA PHE A 338 -10.41 -6.45 20.49
C PHE A 338 -8.99 -5.93 20.81
N ILE A 339 -7.97 -6.33 20.03
CA ILE A 339 -6.58 -5.90 20.29
C ILE A 339 -6.37 -4.40 20.10
N ASN A 340 -7.16 -3.76 19.24
CA ASN A 340 -7.13 -2.30 19.05
C ASN A 340 -7.87 -1.54 20.17
N ASN A 341 -8.71 -2.21 20.96
CA ASN A 341 -9.49 -1.62 22.04
C ASN A 341 -9.05 -2.07 23.44
N CYS A 342 -7.95 -2.81 23.55
CA CYS A 342 -7.46 -3.38 24.83
C CYS A 342 -6.80 -2.35 25.77
N GLY A 343 -6.92 -1.04 25.49
CA GLY A 343 -6.45 0.04 26.36
C GLY A 343 -4.94 0.27 26.36
N SER A 344 -4.17 -0.42 25.51
CA SER A 344 -2.70 -0.36 25.48
C SER A 344 -2.11 0.90 24.82
N GLY A 345 -2.95 1.73 24.16
CA GLY A 345 -2.51 2.84 23.31
C GLY A 345 -1.83 2.40 22.00
N MET A 346 -1.63 1.09 21.78
CA MET A 346 -1.08 0.54 20.55
C MET A 346 -2.17 0.32 19.51
N ARG A 347 -1.83 0.58 18.24
CA ARG A 347 -2.72 0.38 17.10
C ARG A 347 -2.13 -0.63 16.13
N TYR A 348 -2.95 -1.60 15.73
CA TYR A 348 -2.62 -2.72 14.87
C TYR A 348 -3.38 -2.61 13.55
N VAL A 349 -2.69 -2.74 12.43
CA VAL A 349 -3.28 -2.82 11.09
C VAL A 349 -3.15 -4.24 10.57
N ILE A 350 -4.27 -4.89 10.22
CA ILE A 350 -4.30 -6.29 9.75
C ILE A 350 -4.24 -6.41 8.22
N TYR A 351 -3.57 -7.46 7.74
CA TYR A 351 -3.56 -7.90 6.35
C TYR A 351 -3.85 -9.40 6.28
N ILE A 352 -4.97 -9.79 5.65
CA ILE A 352 -5.38 -11.20 5.51
C ILE A 352 -4.87 -11.78 4.18
N MET A 353 -4.07 -12.84 4.26
CA MET A 353 -3.57 -13.58 3.10
C MET A 353 -4.58 -14.68 2.73
N TYR A 354 -5.40 -14.45 1.70
CA TYR A 354 -6.39 -15.43 1.26
C TYR A 354 -5.72 -16.66 0.62
N PRO A 355 -6.19 -17.89 0.92
CA PRO A 355 -5.58 -19.13 0.46
C PRO A 355 -5.74 -19.30 -1.06
N LEU A 356 -4.63 -19.13 -1.77
CA LEU A 356 -4.33 -19.85 -3.02
C LEU A 356 -3.15 -20.82 -2.76
N MET A 357 -3.06 -21.31 -1.52
CA MET A 357 -1.79 -21.78 -0.95
C MET A 357 -1.53 -23.28 -1.01
N SER A 358 -2.50 -24.10 -1.44
CA SER A 358 -2.21 -25.50 -1.81
C SER A 358 -1.25 -25.57 -2.99
N LEU A 359 -1.32 -24.62 -3.95
CA LEU A 359 -0.34 -24.51 -5.02
C LEU A 359 1.00 -23.91 -4.55
N TRP A 360 0.98 -22.98 -3.59
CA TRP A 360 2.18 -22.30 -3.11
C TRP A 360 3.04 -23.17 -2.21
N MET A 361 2.48 -23.95 -1.29
CA MET A 361 3.29 -24.84 -0.44
C MET A 361 3.96 -25.95 -1.27
N THR A 362 3.30 -26.42 -2.33
CA THR A 362 3.86 -27.39 -3.28
C THR A 362 4.90 -26.76 -4.22
N LEU A 363 4.67 -25.55 -4.76
CA LEU A 363 5.69 -24.81 -5.52
C LEU A 363 6.90 -24.43 -4.64
N TRP A 364 6.66 -24.12 -3.36
CA TRP A 364 7.68 -23.74 -2.38
C TRP A 364 8.62 -24.89 -2.02
N SER A 365 8.07 -26.10 -1.82
CA SER A 365 8.85 -27.34 -1.68
C SER A 365 9.68 -27.67 -2.94
N TYR A 366 9.16 -27.34 -4.11
CA TYR A 366 9.85 -27.54 -5.39
C TYR A 366 10.98 -26.52 -5.63
N ILE A 367 10.79 -25.26 -5.23
CA ILE A 367 11.77 -24.18 -5.42
C ILE A 367 12.89 -24.23 -4.36
N SER A 368 12.62 -24.64 -3.12
CA SER A 368 13.65 -24.75 -2.07
C SER A 368 14.71 -25.83 -2.34
N ARG A 369 14.39 -26.82 -3.19
CA ARG A 369 15.33 -27.87 -3.63
C ARG A 369 16.31 -27.41 -4.71
N ASN A 370 15.96 -26.39 -5.48
CA ASN A 370 16.81 -25.87 -6.55
C ASN A 370 17.51 -24.60 -6.05
N ARG A 371 18.86 -24.59 -6.07
CA ARG A 371 19.73 -23.51 -5.57
C ARG A 371 19.55 -22.17 -6.31
N VAL A 372 18.38 -21.56 -6.23
CA VAL A 372 18.10 -20.20 -6.64
C VAL A 372 18.34 -19.29 -5.45
N ASN A 373 19.00 -18.17 -5.70
CA ASN A 373 19.54 -17.26 -4.69
C ASN A 373 18.45 -16.85 -3.66
N GLN A 374 18.55 -17.36 -2.44
CA GLN A 374 17.52 -17.24 -1.38
C GLN A 374 17.26 -15.79 -0.94
N ILE A 375 18.22 -14.89 -1.21
CA ILE A 375 18.09 -13.45 -1.02
C ILE A 375 17.04 -12.87 -1.99
N LEU A 376 17.02 -13.33 -3.25
CA LEU A 376 16.06 -12.87 -4.25
C LEU A 376 14.63 -13.27 -3.88
N LEU A 377 14.45 -14.44 -3.27
CA LEU A 377 13.14 -14.94 -2.84
C LEU A 377 12.60 -14.17 -1.62
N PHE A 378 13.46 -13.82 -0.67
CA PHE A 378 13.09 -12.93 0.44
C PHE A 378 12.76 -11.52 -0.04
N PHE A 379 13.49 -11.00 -1.04
CA PHE A 379 13.13 -9.74 -1.70
C PHE A 379 11.84 -9.85 -2.50
N ILE A 380 11.49 -11.00 -3.06
CA ILE A 380 10.18 -11.23 -3.72
C ILE A 380 9.07 -11.27 -2.67
N VAL A 381 9.26 -11.93 -1.53
CA VAL A 381 8.27 -11.95 -0.42
C VAL A 381 8.11 -10.57 0.22
N LEU A 382 9.21 -9.85 0.47
CA LEU A 382 9.18 -8.45 0.92
C LEU A 382 8.65 -7.51 -0.17
N MET A 383 8.94 -7.74 -1.45
CA MET A 383 8.35 -6.97 -2.54
C MET A 383 6.86 -7.23 -2.63
N PHE A 384 6.37 -8.45 -2.50
CA PHE A 384 4.92 -8.72 -2.50
C PHE A 384 4.24 -8.14 -1.25
N GLY A 385 4.86 -8.21 -0.08
CA GLY A 385 4.40 -7.53 1.14
C GLY A 385 4.45 -5.99 1.05
N MET A 386 5.49 -5.41 0.46
CA MET A 386 5.63 -3.96 0.24
C MET A 386 4.81 -3.44 -0.96
N PHE A 387 4.56 -4.28 -1.96
CA PHE A 387 3.67 -3.98 -3.09
C PHE A 387 2.21 -3.98 -2.60
N TRP A 388 1.90 -4.80 -1.59
CA TRP A 388 0.66 -4.69 -0.82
C TRP A 388 0.63 -3.48 0.12
N TYR A 389 1.73 -3.15 0.81
CA TYR A 389 1.87 -1.90 1.60
C TYR A 389 1.59 -0.64 0.78
N ASN A 390 2.03 -0.62 -0.49
CA ASN A 390 1.79 0.49 -1.41
C ASN A 390 0.39 0.49 -2.04
N SER A 391 -0.39 -0.59 -1.84
CA SER A 391 -1.78 -0.71 -2.30
C SER A 391 -2.81 -0.53 -1.18
N THR A 392 -2.39 -0.39 0.08
CA THR A 392 -3.30 -0.38 1.25
C THR A 392 -3.10 0.78 2.23
N ALA A 393 -2.28 1.78 1.90
CA ALA A 393 -2.28 3.03 2.65
C ALA A 393 -3.57 3.84 2.35
N SER A 394 -4.49 3.81 3.32
CA SER A 394 -5.80 4.49 3.40
C SER A 394 -7.01 3.67 2.95
N TYR A 395 -7.34 2.64 3.73
CA TYR A 395 -8.74 2.27 3.95
C TYR A 395 -9.02 2.42 5.45
N THR A 396 -9.75 3.48 5.79
CA THR A 396 -10.48 3.56 7.07
C THR A 396 -11.93 3.28 6.69
N GLU A 397 -12.47 2.17 7.17
CA GLU A 397 -13.90 1.92 7.04
C GLU A 397 -14.68 3.01 7.81
N PRO A 398 -15.76 3.57 7.25
CA PRO A 398 -16.70 4.35 8.03
C PRO A 398 -17.44 3.43 9.00
N GLU A 399 -17.57 3.88 10.26
CA GLU A 399 -18.31 3.19 11.32
C GLU A 399 -19.70 2.71 10.87
N PRO A 400 -20.15 1.51 11.29
CA PRO A 400 -21.54 1.11 11.12
C PRO A 400 -22.39 1.91 12.11
N LYS A 401 -23.20 2.83 11.59
CA LYS A 401 -24.35 3.34 12.36
C LYS A 401 -25.28 2.16 12.65
N SER A 402 -25.50 1.94 13.94
CA SER A 402 -26.41 0.93 14.46
C SER A 402 -27.85 1.17 14.00
N ASN A 403 -28.56 0.04 13.89
CA ASN A 403 -30.01 -0.11 13.76
C ASN A 403 -30.56 0.00 12.33
N THR A 404 -30.55 -1.12 11.62
CA THR A 404 -31.72 -1.57 10.85
C THR A 404 -31.70 -3.10 10.75
N GLU A 405 -32.86 -3.68 11.08
CA GLU A 405 -33.29 -5.06 10.89
C GLU A 405 -32.97 -5.62 9.49
N PRO A 406 -33.01 -6.96 9.28
CA PRO A 406 -32.65 -7.54 7.99
C PRO A 406 -33.60 -7.03 6.89
N VAL A 407 -33.07 -6.28 5.93
CA VAL A 407 -33.86 -5.67 4.85
C VAL A 407 -33.98 -6.66 3.69
N ASP A 408 -35.22 -7.06 3.44
CA ASP A 408 -35.72 -7.70 2.22
C ASP A 408 -35.19 -7.04 0.93
N ALA A 409 -35.14 -7.83 -0.15
CA ALA A 409 -34.82 -7.41 -1.51
C ALA A 409 -35.50 -6.08 -1.91
N SER A 410 -34.73 -4.99 -2.01
CA SER A 410 -35.27 -3.71 -2.50
C SER A 410 -35.41 -3.76 -4.04
N ASP A 411 -36.57 -3.37 -4.60
CA ASP A 411 -36.77 -3.17 -6.05
C ASP A 411 -35.95 -2.02 -6.67
N ASP A 412 -34.93 -1.52 -5.97
CA ASP A 412 -34.13 -0.41 -6.47
C ASP A 412 -33.24 -0.88 -7.63
N ILE A 413 -33.21 -0.11 -8.72
CA ILE A 413 -32.34 -0.33 -9.87
C ILE A 413 -31.02 0.41 -9.63
N PRO A 414 -29.90 -0.30 -9.39
CA PRO A 414 -28.61 0.33 -9.16
C PRO A 414 -27.94 0.69 -10.50
N VAL A 415 -27.69 1.98 -10.67
CA VAL A 415 -27.03 2.54 -11.86
C VAL A 415 -25.72 3.19 -11.46
N VAL A 416 -24.62 2.77 -12.09
CA VAL A 416 -23.26 3.24 -11.79
C VAL A 416 -22.80 4.19 -12.88
N ILE A 417 -22.41 5.41 -12.48
CA ILE A 417 -21.90 6.45 -13.38
C ILE A 417 -20.62 7.05 -12.78
N CYS A 418 -19.59 7.19 -13.59
CA CYS A 418 -18.35 7.86 -13.19
C CYS A 418 -18.53 9.39 -13.21
N VAL A 419 -17.98 10.08 -12.22
CA VAL A 419 -18.06 11.55 -12.10
C VAL A 419 -16.65 12.14 -12.13
N ALA A 420 -16.08 12.28 -13.33
CA ALA A 420 -14.77 12.90 -13.55
C ALA A 420 -14.89 14.42 -13.66
N ALA A 421 -13.98 15.19 -13.06
CA ALA A 421 -14.06 16.66 -12.97
C ALA A 421 -14.33 17.36 -14.32
N GLY A 422 -13.63 16.97 -15.39
CA GLY A 422 -13.80 17.52 -16.74
C GLY A 422 -14.99 16.96 -17.54
N ARG A 423 -15.71 15.97 -16.99
CA ARG A 423 -16.84 15.27 -17.64
C ARG A 423 -18.13 15.37 -16.83
N LEU A 424 -18.14 16.17 -15.75
CA LEU A 424 -19.28 16.29 -14.85
C LEU A 424 -20.58 16.70 -15.55
N GLY A 425 -20.51 17.60 -16.54
CA GLY A 425 -21.69 17.96 -17.33
C GLY A 425 -22.31 16.76 -18.05
N GLY A 426 -21.47 15.86 -18.58
CA GLY A 426 -21.89 14.58 -19.16
C GLY A 426 -22.63 13.71 -18.15
N ALA A 427 -22.00 13.45 -17.00
CA ALA A 427 -22.57 12.63 -15.95
C ALA A 427 -23.92 13.18 -15.45
N ILE A 428 -24.03 14.50 -15.27
CA ILE A 428 -25.28 15.15 -14.84
C ILE A 428 -26.38 15.03 -15.91
N ALA A 429 -26.05 15.20 -17.20
CA ALA A 429 -27.00 15.01 -18.29
C ALA A 429 -27.47 13.55 -18.38
N ALA A 430 -26.57 12.58 -18.22
CA ALA A 430 -26.88 11.16 -18.18
C ALA A 430 -27.85 10.84 -17.02
N ILE A 431 -27.53 11.28 -15.80
CA ILE A 431 -28.40 11.12 -14.62
C ILE A 431 -29.78 11.74 -14.85
N ASN A 432 -29.81 12.96 -15.40
CA ASN A 432 -31.06 13.67 -15.67
C ASN A 432 -31.92 12.94 -16.70
N SER A 433 -31.31 12.43 -17.77
CA SER A 433 -32.01 11.65 -18.80
C SER A 433 -32.61 10.36 -18.23
N ILE A 434 -31.88 9.65 -17.36
CA ILE A 434 -32.38 8.43 -16.71
C ILE A 434 -33.52 8.76 -15.75
N TYR A 435 -33.31 9.73 -14.86
CA TYR A 435 -34.29 10.10 -13.85
C TYR A 435 -35.61 10.61 -14.44
N SER A 436 -35.54 11.32 -15.57
CA SER A 436 -36.72 11.89 -16.21
C SER A 436 -37.50 10.90 -17.06
N ASN A 437 -36.87 9.83 -17.56
CA ASN A 437 -37.48 8.86 -18.47
C ASN A 437 -37.90 7.54 -17.79
N THR A 438 -37.88 7.46 -16.45
CA THR A 438 -38.32 6.25 -15.73
C THR A 438 -39.18 6.60 -14.53
N ASN A 439 -40.21 5.77 -14.31
CA ASN A 439 -40.97 5.75 -13.06
C ASN A 439 -40.40 4.71 -12.08
N ALA A 440 -39.38 3.95 -12.49
CA ALA A 440 -38.76 2.96 -11.63
C ALA A 440 -37.93 3.62 -10.54
N ARG A 441 -37.83 2.90 -9.42
CA ARG A 441 -37.02 3.30 -8.29
C ARG A 441 -35.54 3.13 -8.61
N VAL A 442 -34.85 4.19 -9.04
CA VAL A 442 -33.40 4.15 -9.34
C VAL A 442 -32.57 4.59 -8.13
N VAL A 443 -31.41 3.98 -7.92
CA VAL A 443 -30.35 4.45 -7.02
C VAL A 443 -29.06 4.64 -7.82
N PHE A 444 -28.53 5.87 -7.83
CA PHE A 444 -27.32 6.20 -8.55
C PHE A 444 -26.07 6.01 -7.69
N TYR A 445 -25.13 5.20 -8.15
CA TYR A 445 -23.79 5.08 -7.58
C TYR A 445 -22.84 5.98 -8.36
N LEU A 446 -22.51 7.13 -7.77
CA LEU A 446 -21.65 8.15 -8.36
C LEU A 446 -20.20 7.89 -7.95
N VAL A 447 -19.42 7.34 -8.87
CA VAL A 447 -18.04 6.91 -8.58
C VAL A 447 -17.06 7.99 -9.05
N GLY A 448 -16.34 8.59 -8.11
CA GLY A 448 -15.47 9.73 -8.40
C GLY A 448 -14.15 9.70 -7.64
N LEU A 449 -13.23 10.59 -8.02
CA LEU A 449 -12.04 10.87 -7.21
C LEU A 449 -12.38 11.86 -6.09
N LYS A 450 -11.64 11.80 -4.98
CA LYS A 450 -11.84 12.63 -3.77
C LYS A 450 -12.11 14.11 -4.03
N ASN A 451 -11.39 14.70 -4.98
CA ASN A 451 -11.50 16.11 -5.33
C ASN A 451 -12.78 16.49 -6.10
N THR A 452 -13.46 15.52 -6.72
CA THR A 452 -14.63 15.76 -7.58
C THR A 452 -15.95 15.60 -6.81
N ILE A 453 -15.93 14.81 -5.74
CA ILE A 453 -17.09 14.49 -4.89
C ILE A 453 -17.84 15.74 -4.36
N PRO A 454 -17.17 16.79 -3.84
CA PRO A 454 -17.87 17.96 -3.33
C PRO A 454 -18.62 18.73 -4.44
N HIS A 455 -18.05 18.77 -5.65
CA HIS A 455 -18.63 19.52 -6.78
C HIS A 455 -19.90 18.84 -7.28
N VAL A 456 -19.87 17.54 -7.55
CA VAL A 456 -21.06 16.81 -8.01
C VAL A 456 -22.19 16.83 -6.97
N ARG A 457 -21.85 16.72 -5.68
CA ARG A 457 -22.84 16.83 -4.59
C ARG A 457 -23.54 18.19 -4.62
N LYS A 458 -22.76 19.27 -4.73
CA LYS A 458 -23.30 20.63 -4.80
C LYS A 458 -24.15 20.85 -6.06
N TRP A 459 -23.75 20.26 -7.19
CA TRP A 459 -24.50 20.35 -8.45
C TRP A 459 -25.88 19.68 -8.33
N ILE A 460 -25.94 18.46 -7.80
CA ILE A 460 -27.20 17.73 -7.58
C ILE A 460 -28.10 18.48 -6.59
N GLN A 461 -27.56 18.90 -5.44
CA GLN A 461 -28.33 19.58 -4.39
C GLN A 461 -28.94 20.92 -4.84
N ASN A 462 -28.29 21.62 -5.77
CA ASN A 462 -28.72 22.94 -6.25
C ASN A 462 -29.28 22.89 -7.67
N SER A 463 -29.87 21.77 -8.06
CA SER A 463 -30.54 21.61 -9.37
C SER A 463 -31.86 20.89 -9.24
N THR A 464 -32.52 20.63 -10.37
CA THR A 464 -33.73 19.81 -10.47
C THR A 464 -33.51 18.37 -9.97
N LEU A 465 -32.25 17.91 -9.86
CA LEU A 465 -31.90 16.58 -9.38
C LEU A 465 -31.82 16.45 -7.84
N LYS A 466 -32.15 17.49 -7.07
CA LYS A 466 -32.01 17.48 -5.60
C LYS A 466 -32.72 16.32 -4.88
N ASN A 467 -33.72 15.72 -5.52
CA ASN A 467 -34.54 14.64 -4.98
C ASN A 467 -34.16 13.24 -5.48
N ILE A 468 -33.11 13.09 -6.29
CA ILE A 468 -32.67 11.75 -6.73
C ILE A 468 -32.07 10.98 -5.55
N ARG A 469 -32.15 9.65 -5.60
CA ARG A 469 -31.45 8.78 -4.66
C ARG A 469 -30.07 8.45 -5.21
N PHE A 470 -29.02 8.80 -4.49
CA PHE A 470 -27.66 8.52 -4.90
C PHE A 470 -26.74 8.20 -3.72
N LYS A 471 -25.73 7.38 -3.98
CA LYS A 471 -24.60 7.09 -3.10
C LYS A 471 -23.34 7.56 -3.81
N ILE A 472 -22.49 8.30 -3.10
CA ILE A 472 -21.17 8.68 -3.63
C ILE A 472 -20.16 7.64 -3.19
N VAL A 473 -19.37 7.13 -4.12
CA VAL A 473 -18.29 6.18 -3.87
C VAL A 473 -16.97 6.78 -4.33
N GLU A 474 -15.99 6.83 -3.44
CA GLU A 474 -14.63 7.26 -3.80
C GLU A 474 -13.88 6.10 -4.46
N PHE A 475 -13.36 6.33 -5.67
CA PHE A 475 -12.47 5.39 -6.32
C PHE A 475 -11.02 5.70 -5.95
N ASN A 476 -10.34 4.74 -5.32
CA ASN A 476 -8.93 4.87 -4.99
C ASN A 476 -8.05 4.48 -6.19
N PRO A 477 -7.38 5.43 -6.88
CA PRO A 477 -6.56 5.12 -8.06
C PRO A 477 -5.31 4.27 -7.73
N ALA A 478 -4.93 4.13 -6.45
CA ALA A 478 -3.80 3.29 -6.05
C ALA A 478 -3.96 1.82 -6.47
N VAL A 479 -5.21 1.33 -6.62
CA VAL A 479 -5.48 -0.04 -7.08
C VAL A 479 -4.93 -0.31 -8.49
N LEU A 480 -4.66 0.73 -9.28
CA LEU A 480 -4.15 0.62 -10.65
C LEU A 480 -2.61 0.68 -10.73
N LYS A 481 -1.92 0.97 -9.61
CA LYS A 481 -0.47 1.17 -9.58
C LYS A 481 0.26 -0.09 -10.06
N GLY A 482 1.12 0.08 -11.07
CA GLY A 482 1.88 -1.01 -11.68
C GLY A 482 1.06 -1.96 -12.58
N LYS A 483 -0.25 -1.71 -12.77
CA LYS A 483 -1.12 -2.53 -13.62
C LYS A 483 -1.41 -1.89 -14.98
N ILE A 484 -1.09 -0.62 -15.16
CA ILE A 484 -1.30 0.11 -16.41
C ILE A 484 0.04 0.51 -16.97
N ARG A 485 0.28 0.19 -18.24
CA ARG A 485 1.46 0.66 -18.95
C ARG A 485 1.33 2.16 -19.21
N PRO A 486 2.34 2.97 -18.87
CA PRO A 486 2.38 4.38 -19.26
C PRO A 486 2.62 4.46 -20.77
N ASP A 487 1.54 4.55 -21.53
CA ASP A 487 1.59 4.66 -22.99
C ASP A 487 1.25 6.10 -23.42
N ALA A 488 2.11 6.72 -24.23
CA ALA A 488 2.11 8.16 -24.46
C ALA A 488 1.08 8.62 -25.51
N ALA A 489 0.43 7.71 -26.25
CA ALA A 489 -0.34 8.09 -27.43
C ALA A 489 -1.70 8.74 -27.10
N ASN A 490 -2.34 8.40 -25.96
CA ASN A 490 -3.57 9.07 -25.54
C ASN A 490 -3.76 9.07 -24.00
N PRO A 491 -3.39 10.17 -23.31
CA PRO A 491 -3.48 10.29 -21.85
C PRO A 491 -4.90 10.18 -21.29
N GLU A 492 -5.94 10.54 -22.04
CA GLU A 492 -7.34 10.46 -21.57
C GLU A 492 -7.80 9.01 -21.37
N LEU A 493 -7.23 8.08 -22.14
CA LEU A 493 -7.52 6.64 -22.02
C LEU A 493 -6.90 6.03 -20.75
N LEU A 494 -5.92 6.70 -20.14
CA LEU A 494 -5.26 6.29 -18.90
C LEU A 494 -5.94 6.84 -17.63
N MET A 495 -7.04 7.59 -17.77
CA MET A 495 -7.74 8.13 -16.61
C MET A 495 -8.21 7.01 -15.66
N PRO A 496 -7.96 7.12 -14.34
CA PRO A 496 -8.30 6.06 -13.39
C PRO A 496 -9.76 5.60 -13.43
N LEU A 497 -10.68 6.54 -13.68
CA LEU A 497 -12.12 6.26 -13.70
C LEU A 497 -12.55 5.35 -14.87
N ASN A 498 -11.73 5.20 -15.91
CA ASN A 498 -12.01 4.24 -17.01
C ASN A 498 -11.98 2.78 -16.52
N PHE A 499 -11.33 2.52 -15.39
CA PHE A 499 -11.17 1.19 -14.80
C PHE A 499 -12.21 0.88 -13.71
N VAL A 500 -13.10 1.82 -13.35
CA VAL A 500 -14.14 1.59 -12.33
C VAL A 500 -14.98 0.35 -12.64
N ARG A 501 -15.29 0.11 -13.92
CA ARG A 501 -16.02 -1.08 -14.40
C ARG A 501 -15.35 -2.42 -14.07
N PHE A 502 -14.07 -2.43 -13.69
CA PHE A 502 -13.34 -3.65 -13.30
C PHE A 502 -13.62 -4.02 -11.85
N TYR A 503 -13.98 -3.01 -11.04
CA TYR A 503 -14.03 -3.06 -9.59
C TYR A 503 -15.46 -2.94 -9.04
N LEU A 504 -16.49 -3.05 -9.89
CA LEU A 504 -17.89 -2.90 -9.47
C LEU A 504 -18.24 -3.69 -8.19
N PRO A 505 -17.83 -4.96 -8.00
CA PRO A 505 -18.25 -5.69 -6.80
C PRO A 505 -17.52 -5.29 -5.53
N LEU A 506 -16.41 -4.56 -5.65
CA LEU A 506 -15.70 -3.95 -4.52
C LEU A 506 -16.27 -2.58 -4.16
N LEU A 507 -16.88 -1.90 -5.12
CA LEU A 507 -17.47 -0.57 -4.96
C LEU A 507 -18.95 -0.66 -4.54
N ILE A 508 -19.62 -1.75 -4.90
CA ILE A 508 -21.06 -1.96 -4.74
C ILE A 508 -21.30 -3.40 -4.28
N SER A 509 -21.60 -3.57 -3.00
CA SER A 509 -21.81 -4.88 -2.36
C SER A 509 -23.26 -5.35 -2.37
N ASP A 510 -24.21 -4.40 -2.33
CA ASP A 510 -25.58 -4.62 -1.86
C ASP A 510 -26.55 -5.13 -2.96
N HIS A 511 -26.05 -5.32 -4.18
CA HIS A 511 -26.89 -5.65 -5.32
C HIS A 511 -26.35 -6.86 -6.09
N GLU A 512 -27.24 -7.78 -6.47
CA GLU A 512 -26.92 -8.95 -7.29
C GLU A 512 -26.73 -8.61 -8.78
N LYS A 513 -27.35 -7.53 -9.24
CA LYS A 513 -27.26 -7.05 -10.63
C LYS A 513 -27.12 -5.53 -10.63
N VAL A 514 -26.28 -4.99 -11.52
CA VAL A 514 -26.10 -3.54 -11.69
C VAL A 514 -26.03 -3.14 -13.15
N ILE A 515 -26.43 -1.90 -13.44
CA ILE A 515 -26.16 -1.26 -14.73
C ILE A 515 -24.95 -0.34 -14.57
N TYR A 516 -23.95 -0.51 -15.43
CA TYR A 516 -22.85 0.45 -15.58
C TYR A 516 -23.04 1.23 -16.88
N LEU A 517 -22.91 2.56 -16.79
CA LEU A 517 -23.02 3.48 -17.92
C LEU A 517 -21.84 4.45 -17.92
N ASP A 518 -21.21 4.63 -19.08
CA ASP A 518 -20.27 5.73 -19.29
C ASP A 518 -21.00 7.09 -19.16
N ASP A 519 -20.26 8.17 -18.86
CA ASP A 519 -20.87 9.48 -18.58
C ASP A 519 -21.21 10.33 -19.84
N ASP A 520 -20.91 9.81 -21.03
CA ASP A 520 -21.15 10.40 -22.35
C ASP A 520 -22.36 9.77 -23.06
N ILE A 521 -23.40 9.45 -22.29
CA ILE A 521 -24.62 8.83 -22.76
C ILE A 521 -25.86 9.68 -22.46
N ILE A 522 -26.94 9.41 -23.20
CA ILE A 522 -28.29 9.87 -22.91
C ILE A 522 -29.24 8.67 -23.00
N VAL A 523 -30.06 8.47 -21.96
CA VAL A 523 -31.09 7.43 -21.93
C VAL A 523 -32.44 8.06 -22.29
N GLN A 524 -33.05 7.58 -23.38
CA GLN A 524 -34.36 8.01 -23.87
C GLN A 524 -35.48 7.00 -23.51
N GLY A 525 -35.14 5.73 -23.27
CA GLY A 525 -36.09 4.69 -22.86
C GLY A 525 -36.19 4.49 -21.34
N ASP A 526 -37.12 3.64 -20.89
CA ASP A 526 -37.22 3.27 -19.48
C ASP A 526 -36.07 2.34 -19.07
N ILE A 527 -35.16 2.84 -18.23
CA ILE A 527 -33.97 2.11 -17.75
C ILE A 527 -34.28 0.75 -17.11
N LYS A 528 -35.53 0.55 -16.65
CA LYS A 528 -36.01 -0.73 -16.13
C LYS A 528 -35.91 -1.85 -17.17
N GLU A 529 -36.19 -1.57 -18.44
CA GLU A 529 -36.07 -2.58 -19.49
C GLU A 529 -34.62 -3.03 -19.68
N LEU A 530 -33.67 -2.08 -19.62
CA LEU A 530 -32.25 -2.40 -19.68
C LEU A 530 -31.84 -3.28 -18.48
N TYR A 531 -32.29 -2.95 -17.27
CA TYR A 531 -32.03 -3.75 -16.07
C TYR A 531 -32.57 -5.19 -16.17
N GLN A 532 -33.72 -5.34 -16.83
CA GLN A 532 -34.39 -6.62 -17.06
C GLN A 532 -33.75 -7.48 -18.16
N THR A 533 -32.70 -6.98 -18.84
CA THR A 533 -31.92 -7.79 -19.80
C THR A 533 -31.53 -9.13 -19.17
N ARG A 534 -31.89 -10.21 -19.87
CA ARG A 534 -31.61 -11.57 -19.42
C ARG A 534 -30.13 -11.87 -19.63
N ILE A 535 -29.46 -12.24 -18.55
CA ILE A 535 -28.09 -12.77 -18.60
C ILE A 535 -28.23 -14.29 -18.63
N SER A 536 -27.86 -14.92 -19.74
CA SER A 536 -27.94 -16.36 -19.93
C SER A 536 -27.06 -17.11 -18.93
N PRO A 537 -27.41 -18.34 -18.51
CA PRO A 537 -26.56 -19.16 -17.65
C PRO A 537 -25.14 -19.28 -18.20
N GLY A 538 -24.13 -19.13 -17.34
CA GLY A 538 -22.71 -19.11 -17.74
C GLY A 538 -22.21 -17.76 -18.25
N CYS A 539 -23.10 -16.79 -18.51
CA CYS A 539 -22.73 -15.41 -18.79
C CYS A 539 -22.64 -14.58 -17.51
N ILE A 540 -21.74 -13.60 -17.51
CA ILE A 540 -21.40 -12.78 -16.34
C ILE A 540 -22.04 -11.40 -16.48
N ALA A 541 -22.12 -10.89 -17.69
CA ALA A 541 -22.69 -9.59 -18.01
C ALA A 541 -23.36 -9.62 -19.38
N ALA A 542 -24.11 -8.58 -19.71
CA ALA A 542 -24.59 -8.30 -21.05
C ALA A 542 -23.95 -7.03 -21.61
N PHE A 543 -23.62 -7.04 -22.90
CA PHE A 543 -23.04 -5.93 -23.67
C PHE A 543 -23.71 -5.83 -25.05
N SER A 544 -23.55 -4.71 -25.74
CA SER A 544 -23.90 -4.61 -27.17
C SER A 544 -22.68 -4.93 -28.03
N ASP A 545 -22.88 -5.80 -29.03
CA ASP A 545 -21.83 -6.23 -29.95
C ASP A 545 -21.54 -5.11 -30.96
N ASP A 546 -20.28 -4.80 -31.22
CA ASP A 546 -19.91 -3.66 -32.06
C ASP A 546 -20.41 -3.78 -33.52
N CYS A 547 -20.80 -4.98 -33.97
CA CYS A 547 -21.26 -5.28 -35.32
C CYS A 547 -22.79 -5.37 -35.47
N ASP A 548 -23.56 -5.15 -34.39
CA ASP A 548 -25.02 -5.37 -34.34
C ASP A 548 -25.89 -4.29 -35.03
N LEU A 549 -25.30 -3.15 -35.41
CA LEU A 549 -25.97 -2.03 -36.07
C LEU A 549 -25.43 -1.81 -37.49
N LEU A 550 -26.32 -1.81 -38.49
CA LEU A 550 -25.98 -1.58 -39.90
C LEU A 550 -25.42 -0.17 -40.15
N SER A 551 -26.04 0.85 -39.56
CA SER A 551 -25.61 2.26 -39.63
C SER A 551 -24.21 2.46 -39.02
N THR A 552 -23.91 1.74 -37.94
CA THR A 552 -22.58 1.68 -37.33
C THR A 552 -21.55 1.03 -38.25
N ASN A 553 -21.88 -0.04 -38.97
CA ASN A 553 -20.96 -0.71 -39.89
C ASN A 553 -20.53 0.17 -41.07
N GLU A 554 -21.42 1.00 -41.61
CA GLU A 554 -21.09 1.97 -42.66
C GLU A 554 -20.19 3.08 -42.14
N MET A 555 -20.50 3.64 -40.96
CA MET A 555 -19.67 4.64 -40.30
C MET A 555 -18.27 4.09 -40.01
N ILE A 556 -18.17 2.90 -39.41
CA ILE A 556 -16.91 2.22 -39.07
C ILE A 556 -16.01 2.07 -40.30
N LYS A 557 -16.58 1.62 -41.43
CA LYS A 557 -15.85 1.51 -42.70
C LYS A 557 -15.37 2.87 -43.20
N SER A 558 -16.21 3.91 -43.11
CA SER A 558 -15.87 5.26 -43.58
C SER A 558 -14.77 5.94 -42.78
N VAL A 559 -14.66 5.66 -41.47
CA VAL A 559 -13.64 6.25 -40.58
C VAL A 559 -12.47 5.31 -40.28
N GLY A 560 -12.41 4.15 -40.94
CA GLY A 560 -11.31 3.18 -40.79
C GLY A 560 -11.21 2.51 -39.41
N MET A 561 -12.31 2.46 -38.65
CA MET A 561 -12.34 1.80 -37.34
C MET A 561 -12.30 0.27 -37.48
N GLN A 562 -11.70 -0.41 -36.50
CA GLN A 562 -11.71 -1.87 -36.37
C GLN A 562 -12.64 -2.27 -35.21
N ASN A 563 -13.64 -3.11 -35.50
CA ASN A 563 -14.63 -3.64 -34.54
C ASN A 563 -14.49 -5.16 -34.31
N THR A 564 -13.31 -5.68 -34.64
CA THR A 564 -12.95 -7.08 -34.43
C THR A 564 -11.76 -7.16 -33.49
N TYR A 565 -11.51 -8.35 -32.92
CA TYR A 565 -10.41 -8.55 -31.97
C TYR A 565 -9.04 -8.15 -32.56
N MET A 566 -8.85 -8.21 -33.88
CA MET A 566 -7.65 -7.71 -34.59
C MET A 566 -7.35 -6.24 -34.25
N GLY A 567 -8.39 -5.42 -34.08
CA GLY A 567 -8.25 -4.00 -33.77
C GLY A 567 -7.71 -3.74 -32.36
N PHE A 568 -7.86 -4.68 -31.43
CA PHE A 568 -7.65 -4.46 -29.99
C PHE A 568 -6.47 -5.26 -29.42
N LEU A 569 -6.12 -6.40 -30.03
CA LEU A 569 -5.07 -7.30 -29.54
C LEU A 569 -3.91 -7.44 -30.53
N ASP A 570 -2.68 -7.52 -30.00
CA ASP A 570 -1.48 -7.74 -30.81
C ASP A 570 -1.27 -9.24 -31.10
N TYR A 571 -1.82 -9.72 -32.22
CA TYR A 571 -1.69 -11.11 -32.67
C TYR A 571 -0.26 -11.56 -33.03
N ARG A 572 0.73 -10.64 -33.03
CA ARG A 572 2.15 -11.00 -33.14
C ARG A 572 2.67 -11.63 -31.86
N ARG A 573 2.00 -11.42 -30.72
CA ARG A 573 2.35 -11.99 -29.41
C ARG A 573 1.83 -13.42 -29.27
N ASP A 574 2.70 -14.34 -28.84
CA ASP A 574 2.32 -15.74 -28.58
C ASP A 574 1.20 -15.87 -27.55
N THR A 575 1.20 -15.03 -26.52
CA THR A 575 0.16 -15.02 -25.49
C THR A 575 -1.22 -14.69 -26.05
N VAL A 576 -1.32 -13.80 -27.04
CA VAL A 576 -2.58 -13.51 -27.74
C VAL A 576 -2.99 -14.68 -28.63
N ARG A 577 -2.07 -15.27 -29.39
CA ARG A 577 -2.36 -16.46 -30.22
C ARG A 577 -2.87 -17.65 -29.40
N LYS A 578 -2.33 -17.85 -28.19
CA LYS A 578 -2.75 -18.92 -27.26
C LYS A 578 -4.17 -18.74 -26.72
N LEU A 579 -4.77 -17.55 -26.82
CA LEU A 579 -6.19 -17.34 -26.49
C LEU A 579 -7.14 -18.07 -27.45
N ARG A 580 -6.69 -18.40 -28.67
CA ARG A 580 -7.50 -19.03 -29.72
C ARG A 580 -8.77 -18.24 -30.06
N ILE A 581 -8.74 -16.92 -29.88
CA ILE A 581 -9.79 -16.01 -30.33
C ILE A 581 -9.47 -15.61 -31.78
N SER A 582 -10.42 -15.82 -32.70
CA SER A 582 -10.20 -15.43 -34.10
C SER A 582 -10.06 -13.91 -34.21
N PRO A 583 -9.07 -13.40 -34.97
CA PRO A 583 -8.91 -11.96 -35.18
C PRO A 583 -10.12 -11.31 -35.86
N SER A 584 -10.91 -12.09 -36.62
CA SER A 584 -12.12 -11.63 -37.29
C SER A 584 -13.38 -11.65 -36.42
N THR A 585 -13.31 -12.18 -35.19
CA THR A 585 -14.48 -12.20 -34.30
C THR A 585 -14.88 -10.77 -33.93
N CYS A 586 -16.19 -10.50 -33.90
CA CYS A 586 -16.73 -9.21 -33.49
C CYS A 586 -16.44 -8.93 -32.00
N THR A 587 -16.17 -7.66 -31.65
CA THR A 587 -16.03 -7.20 -30.26
C THR A 587 -17.36 -6.71 -29.69
N PHE A 588 -17.37 -6.33 -28.42
CA PHE A 588 -18.49 -5.68 -27.77
C PHE A 588 -18.03 -4.41 -27.05
N ASN A 589 -18.96 -3.48 -26.82
CA ASN A 589 -18.65 -2.21 -26.19
C ASN A 589 -18.89 -2.24 -24.66
N PRO A 590 -17.88 -1.93 -23.82
CA PRO A 590 -18.00 -2.01 -22.36
C PRO A 590 -18.56 -0.74 -21.70
N GLY A 591 -19.03 0.24 -22.49
CA GLY A 591 -19.55 1.51 -21.98
C GLY A 591 -21.03 1.47 -21.57
N VAL A 592 -21.74 0.41 -21.96
CA VAL A 592 -23.09 0.08 -21.46
C VAL A 592 -23.06 -1.40 -21.08
N MET A 593 -23.31 -1.69 -19.81
CA MET A 593 -23.19 -3.05 -19.30
C MET A 593 -24.25 -3.34 -18.24
N VAL A 594 -24.85 -4.53 -18.34
CA VAL A 594 -25.67 -5.10 -17.26
C VAL A 594 -24.89 -6.25 -16.64
N ALA A 595 -24.40 -6.08 -15.42
CA ALA A 595 -23.50 -7.03 -14.77
C ALA A 595 -24.22 -7.84 -13.68
N ASN A 596 -24.04 -9.17 -13.71
CA ASN A 596 -24.41 -10.05 -12.59
C ASN A 596 -23.27 -10.05 -11.57
N MET A 597 -23.47 -9.32 -10.49
CA MET A 597 -22.50 -9.12 -9.41
C MET A 597 -22.22 -10.38 -8.62
N THR A 598 -23.24 -11.23 -8.47
CA THR A 598 -23.11 -12.52 -7.79
C THR A 598 -22.16 -13.42 -8.57
N GLU A 599 -22.36 -13.53 -9.89
CA GLU A 599 -21.46 -14.33 -10.73
C GLU A 599 -20.08 -13.70 -10.90
N TRP A 600 -20.02 -12.37 -11.00
CA TRP A 600 -18.75 -11.65 -11.06
C TRP A 600 -17.87 -11.94 -9.84
N LYS A 601 -18.46 -11.95 -8.63
CA LYS A 601 -17.79 -12.32 -7.37
C LYS A 601 -17.39 -13.79 -7.38
N ARG A 602 -18.32 -14.71 -7.69
CA ARG A 602 -18.09 -16.17 -7.69
C ARG A 602 -16.94 -16.57 -8.62
N LEU A 603 -16.91 -16.03 -9.83
CA LEU A 603 -15.87 -16.30 -10.83
C LEU A 603 -14.61 -15.45 -10.66
N ARG A 604 -14.54 -14.58 -9.63
CA ARG A 604 -13.39 -13.71 -9.33
C ARG A 604 -12.97 -12.87 -10.55
N VAL A 605 -13.93 -12.34 -11.29
CA VAL A 605 -13.72 -11.68 -12.60
C VAL A 605 -12.80 -10.47 -12.48
N THR A 606 -12.90 -9.68 -11.40
CA THR A 606 -11.97 -8.57 -11.12
C THR A 606 -10.51 -9.04 -11.11
N LYS A 607 -10.21 -10.19 -10.49
CA LYS A 607 -8.83 -10.75 -10.49
C LYS A 607 -8.39 -11.20 -11.89
N GLN A 608 -9.31 -11.71 -12.71
CA GLN A 608 -9.01 -12.08 -14.09
C GLN A 608 -8.68 -10.85 -14.94
N LEU A 609 -9.43 -9.76 -14.77
CA LEU A 609 -9.17 -8.48 -15.45
C LEU A 609 -7.79 -7.92 -15.05
N GLU A 610 -7.50 -7.87 -13.75
CA GLU A 610 -6.18 -7.42 -13.24
C GLU A 610 -5.02 -8.27 -13.76
N LYS A 611 -5.21 -9.60 -13.86
CA LYS A 611 -4.22 -10.50 -14.46
C LYS A 611 -3.89 -10.10 -15.89
N TRP A 612 -4.89 -9.74 -16.69
CA TRP A 612 -4.67 -9.31 -18.07
C TRP A 612 -4.03 -7.93 -18.16
N MET A 613 -4.35 -7.02 -17.23
CA MET A 613 -3.69 -5.72 -17.11
C MET A 613 -2.19 -5.88 -16.83
N LEU A 614 -1.82 -6.71 -15.84
CA LEU A 614 -0.43 -7.02 -15.50
C LEU A 614 0.31 -7.68 -16.67
N LYS A 615 -0.30 -8.70 -17.30
CA LYS A 615 0.29 -9.32 -18.50
C LYS A 615 0.58 -8.32 -19.61
N ASN A 616 -0.25 -7.29 -19.75
CA ASN A 616 0.00 -6.28 -20.76
C ASN A 616 1.16 -5.34 -20.41
N VAL A 617 1.37 -5.06 -19.12
CA VAL A 617 2.57 -4.35 -18.65
C VAL A 617 3.83 -5.13 -19.02
N ASP A 618 3.81 -6.45 -18.84
CA ASP A 618 4.96 -7.31 -19.07
C ASP A 618 5.23 -7.59 -20.55
N GLU A 619 4.18 -7.90 -21.32
CA GLU A 619 4.32 -8.48 -22.66
C GLU A 619 3.86 -7.55 -23.80
N ASN A 620 3.25 -6.40 -23.49
CA ASN A 620 2.68 -5.47 -24.48
C ASN A 620 1.74 -6.19 -25.48
N LEU A 621 0.64 -6.71 -24.95
CA LEU A 621 -0.38 -7.47 -25.65
C LEU A 621 -1.42 -6.59 -26.36
N TYR A 622 -1.60 -5.34 -25.89
CA TYR A 622 -2.51 -4.33 -26.42
C TYR A 622 -2.07 -2.93 -25.95
N SER A 623 -2.40 -1.88 -26.70
CA SER A 623 -1.89 -0.52 -26.44
C SER A 623 -2.93 0.56 -26.73
N SER A 624 -2.64 1.79 -26.29
CA SER A 624 -3.52 2.95 -26.57
C SER A 624 -3.58 3.34 -28.05
N THR A 625 -2.62 2.84 -28.85
CA THR A 625 -2.57 3.00 -30.31
C THR A 625 -3.44 1.98 -31.05
N LEU A 626 -3.88 0.92 -30.37
CA LEU A 626 -4.84 -0.05 -30.88
C LEU A 626 -6.26 0.40 -30.48
N GLY A 627 -7.27 -0.12 -31.17
CA GLY A 627 -8.68 0.20 -30.96
C GLY A 627 -9.09 0.02 -29.49
N GLY A 628 -9.95 0.93 -28.99
CA GLY A 628 -10.59 0.79 -27.67
C GLY A 628 -9.75 1.13 -26.44
N GLY A 629 -8.51 1.60 -26.60
CA GLY A 629 -7.67 2.04 -25.48
C GLY A 629 -7.21 0.90 -24.56
N VAL A 630 -6.82 1.25 -23.32
CA VAL A 630 -6.18 0.30 -22.39
C VAL A 630 -7.16 -0.48 -21.49
N ALA A 631 -8.40 0.00 -21.34
CA ALA A 631 -9.40 -0.61 -20.45
C ALA A 631 -10.32 -1.63 -21.16
N THR A 632 -10.52 -1.50 -22.47
CA THR A 632 -11.42 -2.39 -23.22
C THR A 632 -10.83 -3.80 -23.42
N PRO A 633 -9.54 -3.98 -23.82
CA PRO A 633 -9.00 -5.29 -24.13
C PRO A 633 -9.07 -6.33 -23.00
N PRO A 634 -8.78 -6.01 -21.72
CA PRO A 634 -8.99 -6.96 -20.61
C PRO A 634 -10.42 -7.48 -20.54
N MET A 635 -11.41 -6.62 -20.75
CA MET A 635 -12.82 -7.00 -20.72
C MET A 635 -13.15 -7.91 -21.90
N LEU A 636 -12.70 -7.57 -23.12
CA LEU A 636 -12.87 -8.44 -24.29
C LEU A 636 -12.34 -9.85 -24.02
N ILE A 637 -11.13 -9.96 -23.47
CA ILE A 637 -10.52 -11.27 -23.19
C ILE A 637 -11.29 -12.05 -22.11
N VAL A 638 -11.67 -11.40 -21.01
CA VAL A 638 -12.29 -12.09 -19.85
C VAL A 638 -13.75 -12.49 -20.13
N PHE A 639 -14.48 -11.68 -20.89
CA PHE A 639 -15.89 -11.92 -21.21
C PHE A 639 -16.09 -12.61 -22.56
N TYR A 640 -15.01 -12.97 -23.28
CA TYR A 640 -15.10 -13.76 -24.50
C TYR A 640 -15.88 -15.07 -24.26
N GLY A 641 -16.99 -15.25 -24.97
CA GLY A 641 -17.88 -16.41 -24.81
C GLY A 641 -18.64 -16.48 -23.47
N LYS A 642 -18.62 -15.40 -22.66
CA LYS A 642 -19.24 -15.33 -21.33
C LYS A 642 -20.12 -14.08 -21.14
N HIS A 643 -20.66 -13.54 -22.22
CA HIS A 643 -21.59 -12.43 -22.15
C HIS A 643 -22.86 -12.71 -22.95
N SER A 644 -23.94 -12.06 -22.52
CA SER A 644 -25.21 -11.98 -23.25
C SER A 644 -25.26 -10.68 -24.06
N VAL A 645 -26.21 -10.57 -24.98
CA VAL A 645 -26.33 -9.41 -25.87
C VAL A 645 -27.41 -8.45 -25.36
N ILE A 646 -27.09 -7.15 -25.33
CA ILE A 646 -28.04 -6.05 -25.11
C ILE A 646 -28.69 -5.72 -26.47
N PRO A 647 -30.01 -5.50 -26.54
CA PRO A 647 -30.66 -5.11 -27.79
C PRO A 647 -30.03 -3.86 -28.42
N PRO A 648 -29.81 -3.80 -29.76
CA PRO A 648 -29.02 -2.72 -30.38
C PRO A 648 -29.53 -1.29 -30.12
N LEU A 649 -30.86 -1.09 -30.00
CA LEU A 649 -31.45 0.22 -29.69
C LEU A 649 -31.11 0.73 -28.29
N TRP A 650 -30.70 -0.14 -27.37
CA TRP A 650 -30.21 0.21 -26.04
C TRP A 650 -28.73 0.63 -26.04
N HIS A 651 -28.08 0.71 -27.20
CA HIS A 651 -26.70 1.19 -27.32
C HIS A 651 -26.38 1.74 -28.71
N VAL A 652 -27.13 2.76 -29.16
CA VAL A 652 -26.79 3.50 -30.39
C VAL A 652 -25.57 4.37 -30.11
N ARG A 653 -24.48 4.11 -30.84
CA ARG A 653 -23.13 4.53 -30.48
C ARG A 653 -22.38 5.14 -31.67
N HIS A 654 -21.15 5.53 -31.41
CA HIS A 654 -20.21 6.23 -32.28
C HIS A 654 -20.54 7.68 -32.60
N LEU A 655 -21.49 8.29 -31.88
CA LEU A 655 -21.87 9.69 -32.07
C LEU A 655 -20.71 10.67 -31.80
N GLY A 656 -19.67 10.22 -31.10
CA GLY A 656 -18.48 11.00 -30.80
C GLY A 656 -17.30 10.83 -31.78
N TRP A 657 -17.47 10.10 -32.90
CA TRP A 657 -16.38 9.87 -33.87
C TRP A 657 -16.36 10.84 -35.05
N SER A 658 -17.50 11.48 -35.34
CA SER A 658 -17.63 12.49 -36.39
C SER A 658 -18.20 13.80 -35.82
N THR A 659 -17.91 14.89 -36.50
CA THR A 659 -18.53 16.20 -36.25
C THR A 659 -19.67 16.48 -37.22
N SER A 660 -19.83 15.65 -38.25
CA SER A 660 -20.90 15.75 -39.24
C SER A 660 -22.14 15.03 -38.73
N GLU A 661 -23.30 15.69 -38.85
CA GLU A 661 -24.61 15.09 -38.60
C GLU A 661 -25.00 14.29 -39.85
N THR A 662 -24.80 12.98 -39.81
CA THR A 662 -25.42 12.08 -40.79
C THR A 662 -26.78 11.66 -40.23
N HIS A 663 -27.87 11.96 -40.93
CA HIS A 663 -29.21 11.54 -40.52
C HIS A 663 -29.29 10.02 -40.48
N SER A 664 -29.23 9.44 -39.28
CA SER A 664 -29.52 8.03 -39.04
C SER A 664 -30.97 7.89 -38.57
N THR A 665 -31.73 7.03 -39.24
CA THR A 665 -33.12 6.67 -38.89
C THR A 665 -33.26 6.03 -37.51
N ASP A 666 -32.14 5.61 -36.91
CA ASP A 666 -32.11 4.91 -35.63
C ASP A 666 -32.13 5.87 -34.42
N LEU A 667 -31.79 7.16 -34.60
CA LEU A 667 -31.63 8.11 -33.50
C LEU A 667 -32.96 8.41 -32.77
N GLU A 668 -34.06 8.51 -33.50
CA GLU A 668 -35.39 8.74 -32.92
C GLU A 668 -35.94 7.51 -32.19
N LYS A 669 -35.54 6.31 -32.62
CA LYS A 669 -35.97 5.02 -32.04
C LYS A 669 -35.01 4.53 -30.95
N ALA A 670 -33.85 5.16 -30.83
CA ALA A 670 -32.82 4.77 -29.87
C ALA A 670 -33.33 4.91 -28.43
N LYS A 671 -33.12 3.90 -27.61
CA LYS A 671 -33.39 3.95 -26.16
C LYS A 671 -32.20 4.50 -25.39
N LEU A 672 -31.00 4.42 -25.96
CA LEU A 672 -29.78 5.03 -25.41
C LEU A 672 -28.87 5.49 -26.54
N LEU A 673 -28.39 6.73 -26.43
CA LEU A 673 -27.44 7.38 -27.32
C LEU A 673 -26.07 7.49 -26.63
N HIS A 674 -24.98 7.19 -27.33
CA HIS A 674 -23.63 7.20 -26.77
C HIS A 674 -22.64 7.96 -27.68
N TRP A 675 -22.05 9.03 -27.14
CA TRP A 675 -20.95 9.79 -27.77
C TRP A 675 -19.56 9.21 -27.47
N ASN A 676 -19.43 7.88 -27.56
CA ASN A 676 -18.11 7.23 -27.46
C ASN A 676 -17.25 7.71 -28.63
N GLY A 677 -16.06 8.22 -28.34
CA GLY A 677 -15.19 8.87 -29.32
C GLY A 677 -14.61 10.19 -28.80
N LYS A 678 -13.91 10.92 -29.69
CA LYS A 678 -13.17 12.15 -29.36
C LYS A 678 -14.10 13.36 -29.18
N TYR A 679 -15.15 13.46 -29.97
CA TYR A 679 -16.03 14.65 -30.02
C TYR A 679 -17.16 14.51 -29.01
N LYS A 680 -17.04 15.21 -27.87
CA LYS A 680 -18.04 15.18 -26.80
C LYS A 680 -19.10 16.26 -26.98
N PRO A 681 -20.38 16.02 -26.63
CA PRO A 681 -21.48 16.94 -26.89
C PRO A 681 -21.40 18.24 -26.06
N TRP A 682 -20.69 18.23 -24.94
CA TRP A 682 -20.40 19.45 -24.15
C TRP A 682 -19.21 20.27 -24.69
N ASN A 683 -18.49 19.75 -25.69
CA ASN A 683 -17.42 20.45 -26.40
C ASN A 683 -17.89 20.91 -27.78
N TYR A 684 -17.02 21.61 -28.52
CA TYR A 684 -17.22 21.97 -29.91
C TYR A 684 -15.94 21.75 -30.72
N PRO A 685 -16.02 21.21 -31.95
CA PRO A 685 -17.22 20.72 -32.65
C PRO A 685 -17.73 19.35 -32.13
N SER A 686 -19.03 19.07 -32.29
CA SER A 686 -19.66 17.77 -31.96
C SER A 686 -20.97 17.62 -32.72
N ALA A 687 -21.29 16.39 -33.16
CA ALA A 687 -22.54 16.06 -33.86
C ALA A 687 -23.70 15.80 -32.88
N HIS A 688 -24.93 16.08 -33.32
CA HIS A 688 -26.18 15.79 -32.60
C HIS A 688 -26.26 16.40 -31.19
N ARG A 689 -25.57 17.52 -30.96
CA ARG A 689 -25.44 18.17 -29.65
C ARG A 689 -26.80 18.54 -29.04
N GLU A 690 -27.78 18.87 -29.88
CA GLU A 690 -29.14 19.22 -29.51
C GLU A 690 -29.90 18.07 -28.84
N LEU A 691 -29.55 16.82 -29.12
CA LEU A 691 -30.12 15.66 -28.42
C LEU A 691 -29.59 15.56 -26.99
N TRP A 692 -28.35 15.97 -26.75
CA TRP A 692 -27.71 15.97 -25.43
C TRP A 692 -28.07 17.22 -24.61
N GLU A 693 -28.08 18.40 -25.23
CA GLU A 693 -28.33 19.69 -24.57
C GLU A 693 -29.71 19.76 -23.90
N LYS A 694 -30.71 19.02 -24.42
CA LYS A 694 -32.04 18.85 -23.78
C LYS A 694 -31.96 18.35 -22.34
N TRP A 695 -30.92 17.59 -22.01
CA TRP A 695 -30.74 16.96 -20.70
C TRP A 695 -29.71 17.68 -19.83
N TYR A 696 -29.00 18.66 -20.39
CA TYR A 696 -27.98 19.40 -19.66
C TYR A 696 -28.59 20.31 -18.59
N ILE A 697 -28.04 20.22 -17.39
CA ILE A 697 -28.37 21.11 -16.26
C ILE A 697 -27.16 22.01 -16.02
N PRO A 698 -27.30 23.36 -16.06
CA PRO A 698 -26.20 24.28 -15.79
C PRO A 698 -25.49 24.04 -14.46
N ASP A 699 -24.17 24.23 -14.43
CA ASP A 699 -23.37 24.11 -13.20
C ASP A 699 -23.64 25.30 -12.26
N PRO A 700 -24.23 25.10 -11.07
CA PRO A 700 -24.52 26.18 -10.13
C PRO A 700 -23.26 26.86 -9.58
N THR A 701 -22.08 26.25 -9.75
CA THR A 701 -20.79 26.84 -9.35
C THR A 701 -20.10 27.58 -10.48
N GLY A 702 -20.58 27.45 -11.72
CA GLY A 702 -19.98 28.02 -12.92
C GLY A 702 -18.61 27.46 -13.32
N LYS A 703 -18.14 26.37 -12.67
CA LYS A 703 -16.85 25.74 -12.95
C LYS A 703 -16.84 24.95 -14.26
N PHE A 704 -17.94 24.25 -14.54
CA PHE A 704 -18.16 23.58 -15.82
C PHE A 704 -18.98 24.49 -16.75
N LYS A 705 -18.50 24.66 -17.98
CA LYS A 705 -19.18 25.46 -19.01
C LYS A 705 -19.16 24.72 -20.33
N LEU A 706 -20.25 24.81 -21.08
CA LEU A 706 -20.29 24.31 -22.45
C LEU A 706 -19.35 25.14 -23.31
N LEU A 707 -18.55 24.47 -24.13
CA LEU A 707 -17.75 25.14 -25.16
C LEU A 707 -18.60 25.28 -26.41
N ARG A 708 -18.92 26.52 -26.78
CA ARG A 708 -19.72 26.85 -27.96
C ARG A 708 -19.03 27.97 -28.74
N PRO A 709 -19.15 28.00 -30.08
CA PRO A 709 -18.74 29.17 -30.84
C PRO A 709 -19.54 30.38 -30.35
N LYS A 710 -18.86 31.53 -30.17
CA LYS A 710 -19.55 32.78 -29.86
C LYS A 710 -20.53 33.04 -31.01
N SER A 711 -21.80 33.29 -30.68
CA SER A 711 -22.76 33.83 -31.63
C SER A 711 -22.14 35.10 -32.22
N ARG A 712 -21.99 35.15 -33.55
CA ARG A 712 -21.70 36.39 -34.25
C ARG A 712 -22.87 37.34 -34.13
#